data_AF-A0A660XYD7-F1
#
_entry.id   AF-A0A660XYD7-F1
#
_cell.length_a   1.000
_cell.length_b   1.000
_cell.length_c   1.000
_cell.angle_alpha   90.00
_cell.angle_beta   90.00
_cell.angle_gamma   90.00
#
_symmetry.space_group_name_H-M   'P 1'
#
loop_
_entity.id
_entity.type
_entity.pdbx_description
1 polymer ?
#
loop_
_entity_poly.entity_id
_entity_poly.type
_entity_poly.pdbx_seq_one_letter_code
_entity_poly.pdbx_strand_id
1 'polypeptide(L)'
;MREKQVKAITDQMIAKFGRGQRKRIQTGVKQVAKFWNDFDGDNDAMLTFCIDNFIADEKELDKAFQRLESAFEVLNGLMVEQEREFQWNLQVDTGPILPVDYLLANFSLASHVEDDLYKTKIAFFVLLNFEVKSLDELIRNGDDWSRKEWAEARLAQRFTSRVPSDVAQRRYETYVKADDYISHYNIYMHHLLDAEGRRLFPEGLKLISHWGLRDELKAQYAEADGFPRQQMIYEVMQKIITQDIPEVVIDNPNVDWQVSANEVTGASTDNSREPDTRYEMLKATFEAERAVDSYYPMYPTKIARRFQQDREIPEETVKALFTKLLTSREFKRTGELIKKRLGRELQPFDIWYNGFRSQSKYTEPELDKIVAAKYPTVDAFKEDIPNILQKLGFSPGTAEFLASKIEVDAARGSGHAMGAGRRSDNAHLRTRIAEGGMNYKGYNIAIHELGHNVEQVFSLNKVDYTLLQGVPNTAFTEAFAFVFQKRDLELLGLAEADPNREDLDALNQLWSAAEIAGVALVDMAVWHWMYDHPDASAAELREAVVSIARNVWNQYFYPVLGHKDTPILAIYSHMIDGGMYLPDYPIGHIIQFQIEEYIKGKNLGQEMERMCVQGSITPTVWMKQAVGENISVEPILKAANKALKELS
;
A
#
# COMPACT_ATOMS: atom_id res chain seq x y z
N MET A 1 -9.12 -30.20 -19.55
CA MET A 1 -9.96 -31.43 -19.57
C MET A 1 -11.27 -31.17 -20.33
N ARG A 2 -11.88 -32.16 -21.00
CA ARG A 2 -13.15 -31.97 -21.74
C ARG A 2 -14.34 -31.99 -20.77
N GLU A 3 -15.33 -31.11 -20.94
CA GLU A 3 -16.54 -31.04 -20.07
C GLU A 3 -17.24 -32.40 -19.86
N LYS A 4 -17.22 -33.27 -20.87
CA LYS A 4 -17.77 -34.63 -20.80
C LYS A 4 -17.10 -35.49 -19.72
N GLN A 5 -15.80 -35.33 -19.50
CA GLN A 5 -15.03 -36.08 -18.50
C GLN A 5 -15.36 -35.60 -17.09
N VAL A 6 -15.38 -34.28 -16.89
CA VAL A 6 -15.80 -33.65 -15.63
C VAL A 6 -17.19 -34.13 -15.23
N LYS A 7 -18.14 -34.13 -16.18
CA LYS A 7 -19.50 -34.65 -15.95
C LYS A 7 -19.51 -36.11 -15.52
N ALA A 8 -18.72 -36.97 -16.17
CA ALA A 8 -18.65 -38.39 -15.83
C ALA A 8 -18.10 -38.63 -14.42
N ILE A 9 -17.09 -37.87 -14.00
CA ILE A 9 -16.55 -37.92 -12.63
C ILE A 9 -17.63 -37.46 -11.63
N THR A 10 -18.27 -36.32 -11.89
CA THR A 10 -19.36 -35.80 -11.06
C THR A 10 -20.50 -36.81 -10.89
N ASP A 11 -20.95 -37.45 -11.97
CA ASP A 11 -22.05 -38.43 -11.91
C ASP A 11 -21.68 -39.65 -11.05
N GLN A 12 -20.43 -40.14 -11.15
CA GLN A 12 -19.93 -41.23 -10.32
C GLN A 12 -19.82 -40.85 -8.84
N MET A 13 -19.35 -39.64 -8.54
CA MET A 13 -19.31 -39.14 -7.17
C MET A 13 -20.71 -38.99 -6.57
N ILE A 14 -21.68 -38.48 -7.33
CA ILE A 14 -23.08 -38.40 -6.87
C ILE A 14 -23.66 -39.79 -6.59
N ALA A 15 -23.30 -40.79 -7.40
CA ALA A 15 -23.70 -42.17 -7.17
C ALA A 15 -23.10 -42.73 -5.86
N LYS A 16 -21.84 -42.40 -5.53
CA LYS A 16 -21.16 -42.85 -4.31
C LYS A 16 -21.62 -42.14 -3.05
N PHE A 17 -21.72 -40.80 -3.08
CA PHE A 17 -21.95 -39.96 -1.89
C PHE A 17 -23.41 -39.49 -1.74
N GLY A 18 -24.26 -39.78 -2.72
CA GLY A 18 -25.69 -39.51 -2.68
C GLY A 18 -26.10 -38.15 -3.28
N ARG A 19 -27.37 -38.06 -3.67
CA ARG A 19 -27.94 -36.88 -4.35
C ARG A 19 -27.99 -35.62 -3.48
N GLY A 20 -27.97 -35.74 -2.16
CA GLY A 20 -27.94 -34.60 -1.23
C GLY A 20 -26.66 -33.76 -1.37
N GLN A 21 -25.54 -34.38 -1.75
CA GLN A 21 -24.24 -33.71 -1.92
C GLN A 21 -24.03 -33.13 -3.33
N ARG A 22 -25.04 -33.20 -4.20
CA ARG A 22 -24.92 -32.89 -5.64
C ARG A 22 -24.26 -31.54 -5.93
N LYS A 23 -24.70 -30.48 -5.24
CA LYS A 23 -24.18 -29.12 -5.48
C LYS A 23 -22.71 -29.02 -5.09
N ARG A 24 -22.33 -29.51 -3.89
CA ARG A 24 -20.94 -29.51 -3.40
C ARG A 24 -20.03 -30.33 -4.32
N ILE A 25 -20.46 -31.52 -4.74
CA ILE A 25 -19.70 -32.36 -5.68
C ILE A 25 -19.52 -31.66 -7.02
N GLN A 26 -20.58 -31.07 -7.58
CA GLN A 26 -20.51 -30.35 -8.86
C GLN A 26 -19.53 -29.18 -8.79
N THR A 27 -19.61 -28.37 -7.74
CA THR A 27 -18.68 -27.26 -7.51
C THR A 27 -17.25 -27.77 -7.33
N GLY A 28 -17.03 -28.70 -6.39
CA GLY A 28 -15.69 -29.20 -6.05
C GLY A 28 -14.97 -29.86 -7.22
N VAL A 29 -15.65 -30.75 -7.95
CA VAL A 29 -15.07 -31.43 -9.12
C VAL A 29 -14.74 -30.42 -10.22
N LYS A 30 -15.58 -29.40 -10.43
CA LYS A 30 -15.31 -28.34 -11.41
C LYS A 30 -14.10 -27.50 -11.02
N GLN A 31 -13.94 -27.18 -9.73
CA GLN A 31 -12.80 -26.44 -9.21
C GLN A 31 -11.51 -27.24 -9.36
N VAL A 32 -11.50 -28.52 -8.98
CA VAL A 32 -10.35 -29.42 -9.19
C VAL A 32 -9.98 -29.50 -10.66
N ALA A 33 -10.96 -29.77 -11.54
CA ALA A 33 -10.73 -29.89 -12.98
C ALA A 33 -10.16 -28.62 -13.63
N LYS A 34 -10.36 -27.45 -13.01
CA LYS A 34 -9.87 -26.16 -13.52
C LYS A 34 -8.35 -26.05 -13.43
N PHE A 35 -7.74 -26.66 -12.41
CA PHE A 35 -6.29 -26.61 -12.17
C PHE A 35 -5.57 -27.93 -12.39
N TRP A 36 -6.31 -29.04 -12.55
CA TRP A 36 -5.75 -30.37 -12.80
C TRP A 36 -5.12 -30.46 -14.19
N ASN A 37 -3.86 -30.84 -14.23
CA ASN A 37 -3.08 -31.00 -15.46
C ASN A 37 -2.40 -32.38 -15.52
N ASP A 38 -1.64 -32.63 -16.59
CA ASP A 38 -1.03 -33.94 -16.84
C ASP A 38 0.01 -34.35 -15.78
N PHE A 39 0.56 -33.41 -15.01
CA PHE A 39 1.47 -33.72 -13.91
C PHE A 39 0.76 -34.27 -12.67
N ASP A 40 -0.54 -33.99 -12.50
CA ASP A 40 -1.32 -34.44 -11.34
C ASP A 40 -1.91 -35.85 -11.52
N GLY A 41 -2.02 -36.28 -12.79
CA GLY A 41 -2.50 -37.59 -13.22
C GLY A 41 -3.56 -37.50 -14.33
N ASP A 42 -4.00 -38.65 -14.85
CA ASP A 42 -5.09 -38.72 -15.82
C ASP A 42 -6.48 -38.57 -15.18
N ASN A 43 -7.55 -38.78 -15.97
CA ASN A 43 -8.92 -38.65 -15.47
C ASN A 43 -9.26 -39.69 -14.40
N ASP A 44 -8.66 -40.88 -14.46
CA ASP A 44 -8.91 -41.95 -13.50
C ASP A 44 -8.20 -41.65 -12.17
N ALA A 45 -7.01 -41.06 -12.24
CA ALA A 45 -6.32 -40.51 -11.08
C ALA A 45 -7.12 -39.37 -10.43
N MET A 46 -7.68 -38.45 -11.22
CA MET A 46 -8.55 -37.38 -10.71
C MET A 46 -9.82 -37.94 -10.06
N LEU A 47 -10.50 -38.90 -10.71
CA LEU A 47 -11.67 -39.57 -10.16
C LEU A 47 -11.36 -40.23 -8.81
N THR A 48 -10.27 -40.99 -8.75
CA THR A 48 -9.80 -41.68 -7.55
C THR A 48 -9.54 -40.66 -6.44
N PHE A 49 -8.79 -39.59 -6.75
CA PHE A 49 -8.55 -38.50 -5.82
C PHE A 49 -9.85 -37.91 -5.27
N CYS A 50 -10.80 -37.56 -6.14
CA CYS A 50 -12.07 -36.98 -5.70
C CYS A 50 -12.90 -37.95 -4.86
N ILE A 51 -12.89 -39.25 -5.21
CA ILE A 51 -13.60 -40.30 -4.48
C ILE A 51 -13.00 -40.55 -3.08
N ASP A 52 -11.68 -40.41 -2.94
CA ASP A 52 -10.98 -40.70 -1.68
C ASP A 52 -10.99 -39.49 -0.74
N ASN A 53 -11.09 -38.27 -1.28
CA ASN A 53 -10.88 -37.03 -0.52
C ASN A 53 -12.13 -36.15 -0.35
N PHE A 54 -13.27 -36.50 -0.97
CA PHE A 54 -14.51 -35.76 -0.74
C PHE A 54 -15.12 -36.11 0.62
N ILE A 55 -15.39 -35.07 1.42
CA ILE A 55 -15.97 -35.21 2.76
C ILE A 55 -17.46 -34.88 2.73
N ALA A 56 -18.28 -35.95 2.84
CA ALA A 56 -19.73 -35.86 2.88
C ALA A 56 -20.29 -35.56 4.29
N ASP A 57 -19.58 -35.94 5.35
CA ASP A 57 -19.97 -35.69 6.75
C ASP A 57 -19.49 -34.30 7.20
N GLU A 58 -20.42 -33.50 7.73
CA GLU A 58 -20.16 -32.11 8.13
C GLU A 58 -19.18 -32.02 9.31
N LYS A 59 -19.20 -32.96 10.26
CA LYS A 59 -18.28 -32.92 11.41
C LYS A 59 -16.85 -33.26 11.01
N GLU A 60 -16.67 -34.18 10.06
CA GLU A 60 -15.35 -34.46 9.50
C GLU A 60 -14.84 -33.29 8.64
N LEU A 61 -15.74 -32.59 7.93
CA LEU A 61 -15.37 -31.39 7.18
C LEU A 61 -14.85 -30.29 8.12
N ASP A 62 -15.53 -30.08 9.25
CA ASP A 62 -15.13 -29.11 10.27
C ASP A 62 -13.77 -29.43 10.88
N LYS A 63 -13.49 -30.71 11.16
CA LYS A 63 -12.17 -31.14 11.63
C LYS A 63 -11.08 -30.90 10.58
N ALA A 64 -11.39 -31.15 9.30
CA ALA A 64 -10.46 -30.90 8.21
C ALA A 64 -10.16 -29.39 8.10
N PHE A 65 -11.20 -28.55 8.17
CA PHE A 65 -11.08 -27.09 8.18
C PHE A 65 -10.14 -26.60 9.31
N GLN A 66 -10.37 -27.03 10.55
CA GLN A 66 -9.54 -26.64 11.70
C GLN A 66 -8.06 -27.05 11.56
N ARG A 67 -7.80 -28.23 11.00
CA ARG A 67 -6.44 -28.71 10.73
C ARG A 67 -5.76 -27.91 9.63
N LEU A 68 -6.48 -27.56 8.57
CA LEU A 68 -5.98 -26.73 7.48
C LEU A 68 -5.66 -25.33 7.99
N GLU A 69 -6.57 -24.71 8.74
CA GLU A 69 -6.36 -23.41 9.38
C GLU A 69 -5.08 -23.40 10.22
N SER A 70 -4.92 -24.37 11.11
CA SER A 70 -3.74 -24.49 11.97
C SER A 70 -2.45 -24.67 11.15
N ALA A 71 -2.50 -25.49 10.09
CA ALA A 71 -1.35 -25.71 9.22
C ALA A 71 -0.97 -24.45 8.43
N PHE A 72 -1.96 -23.70 7.93
CA PHE A 72 -1.70 -22.47 7.18
C PHE A 72 -1.22 -21.33 8.05
N GLU A 73 -1.64 -21.24 9.32
CA GLU A 73 -1.04 -20.30 10.28
C GLU A 73 0.47 -20.58 10.41
N VAL A 74 0.87 -21.83 10.63
CA VAL A 74 2.30 -22.20 10.74
C VAL A 74 3.06 -21.88 9.46
N LEU A 75 2.49 -22.24 8.30
CA LEU A 75 3.11 -21.98 7.00
C LEU A 75 3.32 -20.48 6.76
N ASN A 76 2.30 -19.65 7.00
CA ASN A 76 2.41 -18.20 6.82
C ASN A 76 3.49 -17.62 7.75
N GLY A 77 3.50 -18.03 9.02
CA GLY A 77 4.51 -17.61 9.99
C GLY A 77 5.94 -17.91 9.55
N LEU A 78 6.19 -19.13 9.06
CA LEU A 78 7.52 -19.53 8.58
C LEU A 78 7.98 -18.73 7.35
N MET A 79 7.06 -18.38 6.44
CA MET A 79 7.42 -17.59 5.26
C MET A 79 7.80 -16.15 5.65
N VAL A 80 7.01 -15.52 6.52
CA VAL A 80 7.29 -14.18 7.05
C VAL A 80 8.61 -14.16 7.83
N GLU A 81 8.83 -15.16 8.69
CA GLU A 81 10.07 -15.31 9.44
C GLU A 81 11.29 -15.45 8.51
N GLN A 82 11.23 -16.33 7.52
CA GLN A 82 12.35 -16.52 6.57
C GLN A 82 12.67 -15.25 5.78
N GLU A 83 11.64 -14.57 5.26
CA GLU A 83 11.81 -13.33 4.51
C GLU A 83 12.45 -12.24 5.38
N ARG A 84 11.96 -12.09 6.62
CA ARG A 84 12.51 -11.12 7.59
C ARG A 84 14.00 -11.33 7.84
N GLU A 85 14.39 -12.57 8.15
CA GLU A 85 15.79 -12.88 8.46
C GLU A 85 16.71 -12.67 7.25
N PHE A 86 16.23 -12.96 6.03
CA PHE A 86 17.05 -12.87 4.82
C PHE A 86 17.16 -11.45 4.27
N GLN A 87 16.17 -10.60 4.56
CA GLN A 87 16.21 -9.17 4.22
C GLN A 87 16.80 -8.31 5.37
N TRP A 88 17.16 -8.91 6.51
CA TRP A 88 17.53 -8.19 7.73
C TRP A 88 18.62 -7.14 7.50
N ASN A 89 19.73 -7.51 6.87
CA ASN A 89 20.85 -6.58 6.64
C ASN A 89 20.54 -5.50 5.59
N LEU A 90 19.55 -5.70 4.72
CA LEU A 90 19.11 -4.67 3.76
C LEU A 90 18.16 -3.66 4.41
N GLN A 91 17.42 -4.08 5.44
CA GLN A 91 16.34 -3.28 6.03
C GLN A 91 16.72 -2.65 7.38
N VAL A 92 17.52 -3.36 8.19
CA VAL A 92 17.94 -2.97 9.53
C VAL A 92 19.38 -2.47 9.50
N ASP A 93 19.66 -1.39 10.22
CA ASP A 93 20.98 -0.78 10.24
C ASP A 93 21.98 -1.58 11.10
N THR A 94 22.61 -2.58 10.47
CA THR A 94 23.55 -3.52 11.10
C THR A 94 25.00 -3.34 10.62
N GLY A 95 25.33 -2.25 9.92
CA GLY A 95 26.67 -1.99 9.33
C GLY A 95 26.66 -1.89 7.80
N PRO A 96 27.77 -2.05 7.06
CA PRO A 96 27.74 -1.99 5.59
C PRO A 96 26.97 -3.15 4.94
N ILE A 97 26.23 -2.88 3.86
CA ILE A 97 25.60 -3.92 3.03
C ILE A 97 26.67 -4.65 2.22
N LEU A 98 26.62 -5.98 2.22
CA LEU A 98 27.53 -6.86 1.48
C LEU A 98 26.84 -7.44 0.23
N PRO A 99 27.60 -7.83 -0.82
CA PRO A 99 27.02 -8.48 -1.99
C PRO A 99 26.20 -9.75 -1.68
N VAL A 100 26.53 -10.47 -0.60
CA VAL A 100 25.78 -11.66 -0.17
C VAL A 100 24.38 -11.32 0.36
N ASP A 101 24.17 -10.13 0.91
CA ASP A 101 22.87 -9.72 1.45
C ASP A 101 21.82 -9.63 0.32
N TYR A 102 22.22 -9.16 -0.87
CA TYR A 102 21.35 -9.19 -2.05
C TYR A 102 21.06 -10.61 -2.54
N LEU A 103 22.02 -11.54 -2.44
CA LEU A 103 21.78 -12.94 -2.78
C LEU A 103 20.78 -13.60 -1.82
N LEU A 104 20.88 -13.29 -0.53
CA LEU A 104 19.94 -13.76 0.48
C LEU A 104 18.54 -13.15 0.29
N ALA A 105 18.45 -11.83 0.10
CA ALA A 105 17.17 -11.14 -0.10
C ALA A 105 16.43 -11.58 -1.37
N ASN A 106 17.15 -12.03 -2.40
CA ASN A 106 16.56 -12.59 -3.62
C ASN A 106 16.01 -14.02 -3.44
N PHE A 107 16.32 -14.69 -2.33
CA PHE A 107 15.81 -16.04 -2.04
C PHE A 107 14.48 -15.97 -1.29
N SER A 108 13.40 -16.45 -1.93
CA SER A 108 12.06 -16.53 -1.33
C SER A 108 11.53 -17.96 -1.41
N LEU A 109 11.30 -18.61 -0.26
CA LEU A 109 10.61 -19.91 -0.21
C LEU A 109 9.14 -19.78 -0.66
N ALA A 110 8.52 -18.62 -0.42
CA ALA A 110 7.13 -18.36 -0.75
C ALA A 110 6.83 -18.51 -2.26
N SER A 111 7.83 -18.29 -3.12
CA SER A 111 7.72 -18.48 -4.58
C SER A 111 7.38 -19.92 -4.98
N HIS A 112 7.68 -20.91 -4.14
CA HIS A 112 7.42 -22.33 -4.39
C HIS A 112 6.15 -22.86 -3.72
N VAL A 113 5.68 -22.21 -2.65
CA VAL A 113 4.64 -22.74 -1.76
C VAL A 113 3.36 -23.09 -2.51
N GLU A 114 2.85 -22.20 -3.37
CA GLU A 114 1.61 -22.46 -4.10
C GLU A 114 1.74 -23.69 -5.01
N ASP A 115 2.81 -23.75 -5.82
CA ASP A 115 3.05 -24.85 -6.74
C ASP A 115 3.22 -26.19 -6.00
N ASP A 116 3.92 -26.19 -4.86
CA ASP A 116 4.11 -27.39 -4.04
C ASP A 116 2.81 -27.84 -3.35
N LEU A 117 1.92 -26.91 -2.95
CA LEU A 117 0.58 -27.24 -2.45
C LEU A 117 -0.29 -27.90 -3.51
N TYR A 118 -0.10 -27.57 -4.79
CA TYR A 118 -0.74 -28.30 -5.90
C TYR A 118 -0.10 -29.67 -6.14
N LYS A 119 1.23 -29.75 -6.22
CA LYS A 119 1.96 -31.03 -6.42
C LYS A 119 1.65 -32.06 -5.34
N THR A 120 1.51 -31.62 -4.10
CA THR A 120 1.14 -32.46 -2.94
C THR A 120 -0.36 -32.70 -2.81
N LYS A 121 -1.18 -32.14 -3.72
CA LYS A 121 -2.64 -32.26 -3.80
C LYS A 121 -3.42 -31.62 -2.64
N ILE A 122 -2.77 -30.83 -1.78
CA ILE A 122 -3.41 -30.07 -0.70
C ILE A 122 -4.36 -29.02 -1.29
N ALA A 123 -3.93 -28.29 -2.32
CA ALA A 123 -4.77 -27.33 -3.03
C ALA A 123 -6.03 -27.99 -3.61
N PHE A 124 -5.88 -29.16 -4.23
CA PHE A 124 -7.02 -29.92 -4.77
C PHE A 124 -7.96 -30.44 -3.68
N PHE A 125 -7.43 -30.82 -2.51
CA PHE A 125 -8.27 -31.23 -1.38
C PHE A 125 -9.16 -30.07 -0.92
N VAL A 126 -8.60 -28.86 -0.82
CA VAL A 126 -9.34 -27.65 -0.45
C VAL A 126 -10.39 -27.34 -1.52
N LEU A 127 -9.97 -27.26 -2.79
CA LEU A 127 -10.86 -26.98 -3.93
C LEU A 127 -11.96 -28.03 -4.13
N LEU A 128 -11.78 -29.27 -3.65
CA LEU A 128 -12.80 -30.29 -3.73
C LEU A 128 -13.91 -30.09 -2.68
N ASN A 129 -13.53 -29.59 -1.49
CA ASN A 129 -14.38 -29.61 -0.31
C ASN A 129 -14.96 -28.25 0.09
N PHE A 130 -14.29 -27.15 -0.28
CA PHE A 130 -14.65 -25.76 0.01
C PHE A 130 -14.88 -24.97 -1.29
N GLU A 131 -15.92 -24.16 -1.33
CA GLU A 131 -16.32 -23.41 -2.52
C GLU A 131 -15.56 -22.09 -2.61
N VAL A 132 -14.93 -21.83 -3.76
CA VAL A 132 -14.35 -20.54 -4.10
C VAL A 132 -15.48 -19.56 -4.43
N LYS A 133 -15.45 -18.41 -3.77
CA LYS A 133 -16.46 -17.35 -3.91
C LYS A 133 -15.91 -16.20 -4.74
N SER A 134 -16.66 -15.79 -5.75
CA SER A 134 -16.35 -14.59 -6.54
C SER A 134 -16.63 -13.31 -5.74
N LEU A 135 -15.98 -12.20 -6.09
CA LEU A 135 -16.24 -10.91 -5.45
C LEU A 135 -17.74 -10.54 -5.47
N ASP A 136 -18.42 -10.76 -6.59
CA ASP A 136 -19.85 -10.45 -6.67
C ASP A 136 -20.68 -11.27 -5.67
N GLU A 137 -20.32 -12.52 -5.41
CA GLU A 137 -21.00 -13.35 -4.40
C GLU A 137 -20.70 -12.87 -2.98
N LEU A 138 -19.46 -12.44 -2.71
CA LEU A 138 -19.08 -11.86 -1.43
C LEU A 138 -19.87 -10.57 -1.16
N ILE A 139 -19.96 -9.67 -2.14
CA ILE A 139 -20.71 -8.42 -2.01
C ILE A 139 -22.21 -8.68 -1.84
N ARG A 140 -22.77 -9.63 -2.60
CA ARG A 140 -24.22 -9.91 -2.58
C ARG A 140 -24.69 -10.62 -1.32
N ASN A 141 -23.90 -11.53 -0.78
CA ASN A 141 -24.35 -12.44 0.28
C ASN A 141 -23.57 -12.29 1.59
N GLY A 142 -22.44 -11.59 1.59
CA GLY A 142 -21.50 -11.55 2.71
C GLY A 142 -22.06 -10.89 3.98
N ASP A 143 -23.09 -10.06 3.87
CA ASP A 143 -23.81 -9.49 5.02
C ASP A 143 -24.47 -10.58 5.89
N ASP A 144 -24.86 -11.72 5.29
CA ASP A 144 -25.59 -12.80 5.95
C ASP A 144 -24.69 -13.96 6.40
N TRP A 145 -23.38 -13.90 6.12
CA TRP A 145 -22.45 -14.99 6.39
C TRP A 145 -21.99 -15.00 7.85
N SER A 146 -21.96 -16.20 8.41
CA SER A 146 -21.26 -16.47 9.66
C SER A 146 -19.75 -16.27 9.51
N ARG A 147 -19.07 -16.09 10.64
CA ARG A 147 -17.61 -16.01 10.70
C ARG A 147 -16.91 -17.22 10.08
N LYS A 148 -17.46 -18.41 10.32
CA LYS A 148 -16.95 -19.66 9.76
C LYS A 148 -17.07 -19.69 8.24
N GLU A 149 -18.21 -19.26 7.68
CA GLU A 149 -18.40 -19.19 6.22
C GLU A 149 -17.41 -18.23 5.55
N TRP A 150 -17.13 -17.08 6.19
CA TRP A 150 -16.07 -16.18 5.74
C TRP A 150 -14.70 -16.87 5.75
N ALA A 151 -14.36 -17.58 6.83
CA ALA A 151 -13.07 -18.25 6.95
C ALA A 151 -12.91 -19.40 5.93
N GLU A 152 -13.96 -20.17 5.67
CA GLU A 152 -13.99 -21.19 4.62
C GLU A 152 -13.83 -20.58 3.22
N ALA A 153 -14.44 -19.42 2.96
CA ALA A 153 -14.26 -18.69 1.71
C ALA A 153 -12.80 -18.24 1.53
N ARG A 154 -12.17 -17.68 2.57
CA ARG A 154 -10.74 -17.30 2.54
C ARG A 154 -9.82 -18.49 2.33
N LEU A 155 -10.12 -19.63 2.95
CA LEU A 155 -9.40 -20.88 2.73
C LEU A 155 -9.42 -21.30 1.26
N ALA A 156 -10.60 -21.30 0.63
CA ALA A 156 -10.73 -21.69 -0.78
C ALA A 156 -10.08 -20.69 -1.73
N GLN A 157 -10.17 -19.38 -1.44
CA GLN A 157 -9.65 -18.32 -2.30
C GLN A 157 -8.12 -18.31 -2.44
N ARG A 158 -7.39 -18.92 -1.48
CA ARG A 158 -5.94 -19.17 -1.56
C ARG A 158 -5.53 -19.96 -2.80
N PHE A 159 -6.45 -20.71 -3.42
CA PHE A 159 -6.18 -21.60 -4.55
C PHE A 159 -6.94 -21.16 -5.82
N THR A 160 -7.04 -19.85 -6.04
CA THR A 160 -7.64 -19.26 -7.25
C THR A 160 -6.66 -19.11 -8.42
N SER A 161 -5.39 -19.43 -8.17
CA SER A 161 -4.31 -19.48 -9.16
C SER A 161 -3.48 -20.76 -9.01
N ARG A 162 -2.59 -21.00 -9.97
CA ARG A 162 -1.52 -22.00 -9.90
C ARG A 162 -0.30 -21.50 -10.67
N VAL A 163 0.47 -20.60 -10.08
CA VAL A 163 1.64 -20.00 -10.73
C VAL A 163 2.86 -20.93 -10.56
N PRO A 164 3.57 -21.32 -11.64
CA PRO A 164 4.80 -22.07 -11.53
C PRO A 164 5.87 -21.30 -10.76
N SER A 165 6.67 -21.99 -9.95
CA SER A 165 7.62 -21.35 -9.05
C SER A 165 8.68 -20.52 -9.78
N ASP A 166 9.13 -20.94 -10.97
CA ASP A 166 10.09 -20.19 -11.79
C ASP A 166 9.51 -18.88 -12.33
N VAL A 167 8.19 -18.82 -12.58
CA VAL A 167 7.50 -17.61 -13.00
C VAL A 167 7.30 -16.69 -11.79
N ALA A 168 6.90 -17.24 -10.64
CA ALA A 168 6.74 -16.49 -9.39
C ALA A 168 8.06 -15.87 -8.92
N GLN A 169 9.17 -16.62 -9.00
CA GLN A 169 10.51 -16.16 -8.65
C GLN A 169 10.98 -15.02 -9.58
N ARG A 170 10.82 -15.16 -10.91
CA ARG A 170 11.14 -14.07 -11.85
C ARG A 170 10.34 -12.81 -11.59
N ARG A 171 9.06 -12.94 -11.22
CA ARG A 171 8.22 -11.81 -10.81
C ARG A 171 8.79 -11.13 -9.57
N TYR A 172 9.15 -11.91 -8.54
CA TYR A 172 9.76 -11.38 -7.31
C TYR A 172 11.06 -10.62 -7.59
N GLU A 173 12.00 -11.21 -8.34
CA GLU A 173 13.26 -10.57 -8.74
C GLU A 173 13.06 -9.25 -9.50
N THR A 174 12.02 -9.18 -10.34
CA THR A 174 11.68 -7.97 -11.10
C THR A 174 11.27 -6.83 -10.18
N TYR A 175 10.45 -7.11 -9.16
CA TYR A 175 10.04 -6.11 -8.17
C TYR A 175 11.21 -5.65 -7.29
N VAL A 176 12.07 -6.57 -6.84
CA VAL A 176 13.29 -6.22 -6.08
C VAL A 176 14.18 -5.27 -6.90
N LYS A 177 14.34 -5.52 -8.20
CA LYS A 177 15.12 -4.64 -9.08
C LYS A 177 14.48 -3.26 -9.27
N ALA A 178 13.16 -3.18 -9.37
CA ALA A 178 12.46 -1.90 -9.49
C ALA A 178 12.58 -1.06 -8.21
N ASP A 179 12.44 -1.69 -7.03
CA ASP A 179 12.63 -1.07 -5.72
C ASP A 179 14.07 -0.59 -5.52
N ASP A 180 15.06 -1.40 -5.92
CA ASP A 180 16.48 -1.03 -5.87
C ASP A 180 16.79 0.21 -6.72
N TYR A 181 16.23 0.28 -7.94
CA TYR A 181 16.34 1.46 -8.80
C TYR A 181 15.77 2.72 -8.12
N ILE A 182 14.58 2.63 -7.50
CA ILE A 182 13.97 3.78 -6.80
C ILE A 182 14.77 4.19 -5.57
N SER A 183 15.26 3.22 -4.79
CA SER A 183 16.04 3.43 -3.57
C SER A 183 17.37 4.15 -3.84
N HIS A 184 17.98 3.90 -4.99
CA HIS A 184 19.21 4.57 -5.42
C HIS A 184 18.98 5.84 -6.23
N TYR A 185 17.73 6.17 -6.60
CA TYR A 185 17.42 7.37 -7.36
C TYR A 185 17.42 8.63 -6.48
N ASN A 186 18.61 9.19 -6.25
CA ASN A 186 18.81 10.35 -5.37
C ASN A 186 19.30 11.58 -6.14
N ILE A 187 18.92 12.77 -5.67
CA ILE A 187 19.38 14.06 -6.17
C ILE A 187 20.15 14.78 -5.07
N TYR A 188 21.36 15.21 -5.40
CA TYR A 188 22.18 16.05 -4.54
C TYR A 188 21.78 17.52 -4.72
N MET A 189 20.92 18.02 -3.84
CA MET A 189 20.23 19.31 -4.02
C MET A 189 21.19 20.50 -4.02
N HIS A 190 22.28 20.45 -3.26
CA HIS A 190 23.33 21.48 -3.27
C HIS A 190 23.94 21.67 -4.66
N HIS A 191 23.96 20.61 -5.46
CA HIS A 191 24.55 20.58 -6.80
C HIS A 191 23.62 21.07 -7.89
N LEU A 192 22.41 21.49 -7.54
CA LEU A 192 21.50 22.16 -8.46
C LEU A 192 21.84 23.65 -8.54
N LEU A 193 22.00 24.12 -9.78
CA LEU A 193 22.25 25.52 -10.12
C LEU A 193 21.02 26.12 -10.81
N ASP A 194 20.65 27.34 -10.43
CA ASP A 194 19.66 28.11 -11.16
C ASP A 194 20.22 28.71 -12.47
N ALA A 195 19.40 29.46 -13.20
CA ALA A 195 19.80 30.12 -14.44
C ALA A 195 20.96 31.11 -14.26
N GLU A 196 21.17 31.64 -13.06
CA GLU A 196 22.27 32.54 -12.71
C GLU A 196 23.51 31.81 -12.15
N GLY A 197 23.47 30.48 -12.05
CA GLY A 197 24.56 29.67 -11.52
C GLY A 197 24.62 29.64 -9.98
N ARG A 198 23.54 30.02 -9.29
CA ARG A 198 23.46 30.04 -7.82
C ARG A 198 22.95 28.69 -7.29
N ARG A 199 23.48 28.31 -6.12
CA ARG A 199 22.99 27.18 -5.33
C ARG A 199 21.93 27.68 -4.36
N LEU A 200 20.74 27.09 -4.40
CA LEU A 200 19.63 27.47 -3.51
C LEU A 200 19.51 26.57 -2.27
N PHE A 201 20.19 25.42 -2.27
CA PHE A 201 20.08 24.38 -1.24
C PHE A 201 21.37 24.22 -0.44
N PRO A 202 21.28 23.82 0.84
CA PRO A 202 22.44 23.63 1.71
C PRO A 202 23.31 22.46 1.27
N GLU A 203 24.59 22.54 1.63
CA GLU A 203 25.57 21.47 1.37
C GLU A 203 25.16 20.15 2.01
N GLY A 204 25.41 19.03 1.33
CA GLY A 204 25.13 17.68 1.82
C GLY A 204 23.65 17.24 1.74
N LEU A 205 22.72 18.10 1.32
CA LEU A 205 21.31 17.71 1.17
C LEU A 205 21.13 16.72 0.01
N LYS A 206 20.93 15.44 0.36
CA LYS A 206 20.64 14.33 -0.55
C LYS A 206 19.19 13.90 -0.38
N LEU A 207 18.41 13.97 -1.46
CA LEU A 207 17.00 13.60 -1.45
C LEU A 207 16.75 12.47 -2.43
N ILE A 208 16.14 11.39 -1.95
CA ILE A 208 15.53 10.40 -2.83
C ILE A 208 14.45 11.07 -3.70
N SER A 209 14.23 10.50 -4.88
CA SER A 209 13.19 10.92 -5.83
C SER A 209 11.81 11.04 -5.17
N HIS A 210 10.83 11.55 -5.92
CA HIS A 210 9.43 11.65 -5.50
C HIS A 210 9.22 12.19 -4.07
N TRP A 211 9.17 11.34 -3.03
CA TRP A 211 8.79 11.76 -1.68
C TRP A 211 9.85 12.62 -1.00
N GLY A 212 11.15 12.39 -1.23
CA GLY A 212 12.20 13.27 -0.69
C GLY A 212 12.08 14.69 -1.25
N LEU A 213 11.98 14.79 -2.58
CA LEU A 213 11.76 16.05 -3.29
C LEU A 213 10.42 16.72 -2.91
N ARG A 214 9.34 15.95 -2.78
CA ARG A 214 8.03 16.46 -2.38
C ARG A 214 8.06 17.03 -0.97
N ASP A 215 8.65 16.31 -0.02
CA ASP A 215 8.72 16.72 1.38
C ASP A 215 9.55 18.01 1.52
N GLU A 216 10.68 18.10 0.80
CA GLU A 216 11.48 19.33 0.73
C GLU A 216 10.66 20.49 0.12
N LEU A 217 9.93 20.27 -0.98
CA LEU A 217 9.07 21.30 -1.56
C LEU A 217 8.00 21.80 -0.58
N LYS A 218 7.43 20.89 0.21
CA LYS A 218 6.47 21.21 1.29
C LYS A 218 7.11 22.04 2.40
N ALA A 219 8.37 21.76 2.77
CA ALA A 219 9.08 22.55 3.79
C ALA A 219 9.24 24.02 3.36
N GLN A 220 9.42 24.27 2.06
CA GLN A 220 9.64 25.62 1.53
C GLN A 220 8.43 26.56 1.60
N TYR A 221 7.22 26.10 1.95
CA TYR A 221 6.08 27.02 2.17
C TYR A 221 6.24 27.90 3.41
N ALA A 222 7.06 27.49 4.39
CA ALA A 222 7.33 28.26 5.60
C ALA A 222 8.40 29.35 5.40
N GLU A 223 9.20 29.24 4.34
CA GLU A 223 10.34 30.12 4.08
C GLU A 223 9.95 31.32 3.23
N ALA A 224 10.36 32.52 3.66
CA ALA A 224 10.05 33.77 2.94
C ALA A 224 10.64 33.81 1.51
N ASP A 225 11.76 33.12 1.29
CA ASP A 225 12.45 32.97 0.01
C ASP A 225 12.30 31.55 -0.59
N GLY A 226 11.32 30.77 -0.12
CA GLY A 226 11.16 29.36 -0.51
C GLY A 226 10.66 29.15 -1.94
N PHE A 227 9.96 30.12 -2.53
CA PHE A 227 9.31 29.95 -3.84
C PHE A 227 10.27 29.57 -4.99
N PRO A 228 11.44 30.22 -5.17
CA PRO A 228 12.44 29.77 -6.15
C PRO A 228 12.92 28.33 -5.94
N ARG A 229 13.07 27.87 -4.69
CA ARG A 229 13.43 26.47 -4.40
C ARG A 229 12.32 25.51 -4.81
N GLN A 230 11.06 25.86 -4.55
CA GLN A 230 9.90 25.07 -5.01
C GLN A 230 9.86 24.94 -6.53
N GLN A 231 10.13 26.04 -7.24
CA GLN A 231 10.18 26.04 -8.71
C GLN A 231 11.30 25.14 -9.24
N MET A 232 12.50 25.22 -8.65
CA MET A 232 13.62 24.37 -9.06
C MET A 232 13.35 22.88 -8.79
N ILE A 233 12.80 22.53 -7.63
CA ILE A 233 12.41 21.13 -7.32
C ILE A 233 11.38 20.63 -8.33
N TYR A 234 10.38 21.44 -8.64
CA TYR A 234 9.36 21.08 -9.61
C TYR A 234 9.96 20.86 -11.01
N GLU A 235 10.90 21.70 -11.44
CA GLU A 235 11.59 21.52 -12.71
C GLU A 235 12.41 20.22 -12.75
N VAL A 236 13.11 19.89 -11.66
CA VAL A 236 13.80 18.59 -11.51
C VAL A 236 12.81 17.43 -11.67
N MET A 237 11.67 17.48 -10.98
CA MET A 237 10.64 16.44 -11.09
C MET A 237 10.11 16.30 -12.52
N GLN A 238 9.88 17.41 -13.23
CA GLN A 238 9.44 17.37 -14.63
C GLN A 238 10.47 16.63 -15.50
N LYS A 239 11.76 16.88 -15.31
CA LYS A 239 12.84 16.24 -16.08
C LYS A 239 13.04 14.77 -15.73
N ILE A 240 12.77 14.38 -14.48
CA ILE A 240 12.69 12.95 -14.09
C ILE A 240 11.54 12.27 -14.84
N ILE A 241 10.35 12.87 -14.83
CA ILE A 241 9.16 12.33 -15.51
C ILE A 241 9.41 12.20 -17.03
N THR A 242 9.96 13.23 -17.68
CA THR A 242 10.19 13.18 -19.13
C THR A 242 11.46 12.42 -19.51
N GLN A 243 12.22 11.89 -18.54
CA GLN A 243 13.54 11.29 -18.74
C GLN A 243 14.47 12.23 -19.55
N ASP A 244 14.40 13.53 -19.24
CA ASP A 244 15.30 14.55 -19.79
C ASP A 244 16.40 14.95 -18.80
N ILE A 245 16.29 14.50 -17.54
CA ILE A 245 17.34 14.64 -16.52
C ILE A 245 18.65 14.01 -17.05
N PRO A 246 19.82 14.65 -16.92
CA PRO A 246 21.07 14.04 -17.34
C PRO A 246 21.41 12.84 -16.46
N GLU A 247 21.74 11.69 -17.06
CA GLU A 247 21.95 10.44 -16.31
C GLU A 247 23.01 10.60 -15.21
N VAL A 248 24.07 11.34 -15.51
CA VAL A 248 25.22 11.52 -14.62
C VAL A 248 24.90 12.26 -13.32
N VAL A 249 23.75 12.94 -13.19
CA VAL A 249 23.37 13.67 -11.96
C VAL A 249 22.67 12.77 -10.94
N ILE A 250 22.18 11.60 -11.36
CA ILE A 250 21.49 10.65 -10.50
C ILE A 250 22.53 10.04 -9.54
N ASP A 251 22.28 10.22 -8.25
CA ASP A 251 23.12 9.76 -7.14
C ASP A 251 24.61 10.16 -7.23
N ASN A 252 24.90 11.33 -7.81
CA ASN A 252 26.28 11.80 -8.01
C ASN A 252 26.57 13.13 -7.30
N PRO A 253 27.47 13.15 -6.30
CA PRO A 253 27.87 14.38 -5.61
C PRO A 253 28.96 15.19 -6.32
N ASN A 254 29.49 14.73 -7.46
CA ASN A 254 30.69 15.31 -8.08
C ASN A 254 30.42 16.20 -9.29
N VAL A 255 29.16 16.41 -9.64
CA VAL A 255 28.73 17.22 -10.79
C VAL A 255 27.77 18.29 -10.34
N ASP A 256 27.78 19.43 -11.02
CA ASP A 256 26.81 20.49 -10.85
C ASP A 256 25.88 20.52 -12.06
N TRP A 257 24.58 20.71 -11.83
CA TRP A 257 23.54 20.71 -12.85
C TRP A 257 22.79 22.03 -12.88
N GLN A 258 22.97 22.79 -13.97
CA GLN A 258 22.12 23.92 -14.26
C GLN A 258 20.78 23.42 -14.80
N VAL A 259 19.78 23.39 -13.91
CA VAL A 259 18.53 22.64 -14.13
C VAL A 259 17.83 23.11 -15.40
N SER A 260 17.62 24.42 -15.57
CA SER A 260 16.84 24.94 -16.70
C SER A 260 17.52 24.78 -18.05
N ALA A 261 18.83 25.01 -18.13
CA ALA A 261 19.62 24.80 -19.35
C ALA A 261 19.88 23.31 -19.64
N ASN A 262 19.70 22.44 -18.65
CA ASN A 262 20.08 21.04 -18.68
C ASN A 262 21.58 20.83 -18.91
N GLU A 263 22.41 21.71 -18.38
CA GLU A 263 23.87 21.68 -18.55
C GLU A 263 24.55 21.12 -17.31
N VAL A 264 25.50 20.21 -17.51
CA VAL A 264 26.27 19.57 -16.45
C VAL A 264 27.71 20.07 -16.48
N THR A 265 28.26 20.35 -15.31
CA THR A 265 29.66 20.75 -15.13
C THR A 265 30.28 20.03 -13.94
N GLY A 266 31.59 20.18 -13.73
CA GLY A 266 32.33 19.55 -12.63
C GLY A 266 33.14 18.34 -13.09
N ALA A 267 33.04 17.21 -12.39
CA ALA A 267 33.80 16.00 -12.70
C ALA A 267 33.44 15.36 -14.06
N SER A 268 32.27 15.69 -14.60
CA SER A 268 31.81 15.37 -15.95
C SER A 268 31.17 16.60 -16.57
N THR A 269 31.12 16.63 -17.90
CA THR A 269 30.33 17.61 -18.69
C THR A 269 29.28 16.90 -19.55
N ASP A 270 29.08 15.60 -19.32
CA ASP A 270 28.09 14.81 -20.02
C ASP A 270 26.69 15.22 -19.56
N ASN A 271 25.92 15.79 -20.49
CA ASN A 271 24.54 16.20 -20.29
C ASN A 271 23.56 15.28 -21.02
N SER A 272 24.00 14.09 -21.42
CA SER A 272 23.13 13.06 -22.00
C SER A 272 22.04 12.71 -21.00
N ARG A 273 20.80 12.79 -21.46
CA ARG A 273 19.64 12.43 -20.66
C ARG A 273 19.71 10.97 -20.22
N GLU A 274 19.12 10.66 -19.06
CA GLU A 274 18.77 9.30 -18.69
C GLU A 274 18.03 8.64 -19.87
N PRO A 275 18.41 7.42 -20.28
CA PRO A 275 17.59 6.64 -21.18
C PRO A 275 16.18 6.45 -20.59
N ASP A 276 15.31 5.69 -21.25
CA ASP A 276 13.97 5.43 -20.72
C ASP A 276 13.95 4.42 -19.55
N THR A 277 15.00 4.38 -18.74
CA THR A 277 15.26 3.40 -17.67
C THR A 277 14.12 3.33 -16.67
N ARG A 278 13.55 4.47 -16.25
CA ARG A 278 12.38 4.51 -15.37
C ARG A 278 11.22 3.69 -15.94
N TYR A 279 10.98 3.83 -17.24
CA TYR A 279 9.90 3.18 -17.95
C TYR A 279 10.24 1.76 -18.38
N GLU A 280 11.53 1.44 -18.53
CA GLU A 280 11.99 0.05 -18.65
C GLU A 280 11.68 -0.74 -17.37
N MET A 281 11.89 -0.16 -16.18
CA MET A 281 11.51 -0.80 -14.92
C MET A 281 9.98 -1.04 -14.84
N LEU A 282 9.18 -0.02 -15.16
CA LEU A 282 7.72 -0.16 -15.20
C LEU A 282 7.26 -1.23 -16.21
N LYS A 283 7.84 -1.23 -17.41
CA LYS A 283 7.55 -2.23 -18.46
C LYS A 283 7.93 -3.63 -18.00
N ALA A 284 9.09 -3.80 -17.37
CA ALA A 284 9.52 -5.10 -16.84
C ALA A 284 8.54 -5.60 -15.77
N THR A 285 8.11 -4.74 -14.85
CA THR A 285 7.08 -5.06 -13.84
C THR A 285 5.76 -5.48 -14.51
N PHE A 286 5.31 -4.77 -15.54
CA PHE A 286 4.13 -5.15 -16.33
C PHE A 286 4.30 -6.52 -17.01
N GLU A 287 5.43 -6.77 -17.67
CA GLU A 287 5.72 -8.03 -18.34
C GLU A 287 5.75 -9.21 -17.36
N ALA A 288 6.34 -9.02 -16.19
CA ALA A 288 6.36 -10.01 -15.12
C ALA A 288 4.95 -10.32 -14.59
N GLU A 289 4.09 -9.31 -14.44
CA GLU A 289 2.70 -9.50 -14.06
C GLU A 289 1.86 -10.14 -15.17
N ARG A 290 2.10 -9.77 -16.43
CA ARG A 290 1.45 -10.39 -17.58
C ARG A 290 1.85 -11.85 -17.73
N ALA A 291 3.09 -12.20 -17.42
CA ALA A 291 3.58 -13.58 -17.46
C ALA A 291 2.83 -14.51 -16.49
N VAL A 292 2.21 -13.97 -15.42
CA VAL A 292 1.39 -14.78 -14.50
C VAL A 292 -0.09 -14.85 -14.90
N ASP A 293 -0.58 -13.99 -15.80
CA ASP A 293 -2.01 -13.83 -16.08
C ASP A 293 -2.73 -15.14 -16.47
N SER A 294 -2.09 -15.98 -17.29
CA SER A 294 -2.66 -17.27 -17.72
C SER A 294 -2.88 -18.26 -16.57
N TYR A 295 -2.22 -18.05 -15.43
CA TYR A 295 -2.32 -18.88 -14.24
C TYR A 295 -3.38 -18.40 -13.25
N TYR A 296 -4.04 -17.25 -13.53
CA TYR A 296 -5.17 -16.71 -12.78
C TYR A 296 -6.46 -16.80 -13.60
N PRO A 297 -7.07 -17.98 -13.74
CA PRO A 297 -8.22 -18.15 -14.63
C PRO A 297 -9.53 -17.55 -14.07
N MET A 298 -9.51 -16.96 -12.88
CA MET A 298 -10.62 -16.15 -12.35
C MET A 298 -10.38 -14.65 -12.55
N TYR A 299 -9.11 -14.22 -12.48
CA TYR A 299 -8.69 -12.82 -12.53
C TYR A 299 -7.50 -12.66 -13.50
N PRO A 300 -7.73 -12.78 -14.82
CA PRO A 300 -6.68 -13.00 -15.82
C PRO A 300 -5.89 -11.74 -16.22
N THR A 301 -5.91 -10.70 -15.40
CA THR A 301 -5.09 -9.49 -15.55
C THR A 301 -4.71 -8.96 -14.18
N LYS A 302 -3.60 -8.21 -14.09
CA LYS A 302 -3.20 -7.51 -12.86
C LYS A 302 -4.29 -6.56 -12.37
N ILE A 303 -5.00 -5.90 -13.28
CA ILE A 303 -6.15 -5.03 -12.97
C ILE A 303 -7.23 -5.85 -12.24
N ALA A 304 -7.63 -7.00 -12.79
CA ALA A 304 -8.63 -7.86 -12.17
C ALA A 304 -8.18 -8.38 -10.81
N ARG A 305 -6.91 -8.81 -10.67
CA ARG A 305 -6.35 -9.24 -9.37
C ARG A 305 -6.41 -8.11 -8.35
N ARG A 306 -5.92 -6.93 -8.72
CA ARG A 306 -5.85 -5.78 -7.81
C ARG A 306 -7.21 -5.29 -7.32
N PHE A 307 -8.22 -5.22 -8.18
CA PHE A 307 -9.54 -4.74 -7.78
C PHE A 307 -10.46 -5.82 -7.23
N GLN A 308 -10.48 -7.01 -7.87
CA GLN A 308 -11.44 -8.04 -7.53
C GLN A 308 -10.96 -8.99 -6.44
N GLN A 309 -9.65 -9.23 -6.34
CA GLN A 309 -9.06 -10.15 -5.37
C GLN A 309 -8.40 -9.43 -4.21
N ASP A 310 -7.51 -8.47 -4.47
CA ASP A 310 -6.71 -7.83 -3.42
C ASP A 310 -7.52 -6.77 -2.66
N ARG A 311 -8.16 -5.84 -3.38
CA ARG A 311 -8.97 -4.78 -2.77
C ARG A 311 -10.37 -5.25 -2.40
N GLU A 312 -10.93 -6.19 -3.16
CA GLU A 312 -12.35 -6.56 -3.08
C GLU A 312 -13.29 -5.34 -3.21
N ILE A 313 -12.90 -4.39 -4.05
CA ILE A 313 -13.69 -3.21 -4.43
C ILE A 313 -13.68 -3.13 -5.94
N PRO A 314 -14.85 -3.16 -6.62
CA PRO A 314 -14.90 -3.00 -8.07
C PRO A 314 -14.19 -1.72 -8.53
N GLU A 315 -13.43 -1.82 -9.62
CA GLU A 315 -12.66 -0.70 -10.18
C GLU A 315 -13.52 0.55 -10.42
N GLU A 316 -14.72 0.36 -10.98
CA GLU A 316 -15.67 1.44 -11.25
C GLU A 316 -16.12 2.15 -9.96
N THR A 317 -16.25 1.43 -8.85
CA THR A 317 -16.57 2.02 -7.54
C THR A 317 -15.43 2.91 -7.06
N VAL A 318 -14.19 2.45 -7.19
CA VAL A 318 -12.99 3.23 -6.84
C VAL A 318 -12.89 4.49 -7.70
N LYS A 319 -13.03 4.36 -9.02
CA LYS A 319 -13.04 5.48 -9.97
C LYS A 319 -14.15 6.48 -9.66
N ALA A 320 -15.34 6.02 -9.28
CA ALA A 320 -16.46 6.88 -8.92
C ALA A 320 -16.18 7.68 -7.63
N LEU A 321 -15.57 7.07 -6.61
CA LEU A 321 -15.16 7.77 -5.38
C LEU A 321 -14.16 8.89 -5.69
N PHE A 322 -13.11 8.60 -6.46
CA PHE A 322 -12.08 9.57 -6.81
C PHE A 322 -12.62 10.69 -7.68
N THR A 323 -13.40 10.34 -8.71
CA THR A 323 -14.03 11.33 -9.59
C THR A 323 -14.93 12.26 -8.81
N LYS A 324 -15.72 11.74 -7.87
CA LYS A 324 -16.62 12.55 -7.03
C LYS A 324 -15.86 13.50 -6.12
N LEU A 325 -14.74 13.06 -5.55
CA LEU A 325 -13.87 13.91 -4.73
C LEU A 325 -13.28 15.06 -5.56
N LEU A 326 -12.68 14.71 -6.70
CA LEU A 326 -11.96 15.62 -7.60
C LEU A 326 -12.87 16.59 -8.37
N THR A 327 -14.15 16.26 -8.52
CA THR A 327 -15.15 17.14 -9.19
C THR A 327 -16.04 17.89 -8.19
N SER A 328 -15.76 17.76 -6.89
CA SER A 328 -16.54 18.42 -5.84
C SER A 328 -16.37 19.94 -5.85
N ARG A 329 -17.43 20.64 -5.41
CA ARG A 329 -17.38 22.10 -5.22
C ARG A 329 -16.41 22.46 -4.10
N GLU A 330 -16.32 21.62 -3.08
CA GLU A 330 -15.47 21.77 -1.91
C GLU A 330 -14.00 21.78 -2.32
N PHE A 331 -13.55 20.83 -3.16
CA PHE A 331 -12.17 20.80 -3.65
C PHE A 331 -11.79 22.10 -4.38
N LYS A 332 -12.66 22.57 -5.28
CA LYS A 332 -12.46 23.84 -5.99
C LYS A 332 -12.35 25.03 -5.03
N ARG A 333 -13.29 25.15 -4.07
CA ARG A 333 -13.29 26.24 -3.08
C ARG A 333 -12.09 26.18 -2.14
N THR A 334 -11.60 24.99 -1.81
CA THR A 334 -10.35 24.82 -1.07
C THR A 334 -9.18 25.38 -1.85
N GLY A 335 -9.08 25.12 -3.16
CA GLY A 335 -8.08 25.75 -4.03
C GLY A 335 -8.16 27.28 -4.05
N GLU A 336 -9.37 27.85 -4.12
CA GLU A 336 -9.58 29.30 -4.03
C GLU A 336 -9.08 29.88 -2.70
N LEU A 337 -9.30 29.16 -1.59
CA LEU A 337 -8.78 29.55 -0.27
C LEU A 337 -7.25 29.46 -0.20
N ILE A 338 -6.63 28.42 -0.76
CA ILE A 338 -5.17 28.29 -0.85
C ILE A 338 -4.59 29.48 -1.63
N LYS A 339 -5.18 29.80 -2.79
CA LYS A 339 -4.78 30.94 -3.62
C LYS A 339 -4.81 32.25 -2.82
N LYS A 340 -5.89 32.49 -2.07
CA LYS A 340 -6.04 33.66 -1.18
C LYS A 340 -4.95 33.69 -0.10
N ARG A 341 -4.62 32.54 0.51
CA ARG A 341 -3.60 32.43 1.56
C ARG A 341 -2.18 32.65 1.04
N LEU A 342 -1.87 32.11 -0.14
CA LEU A 342 -0.55 32.26 -0.76
C LEU A 342 -0.32 33.66 -1.35
N GLY A 343 -1.39 34.40 -1.68
CA GLY A 343 -1.29 35.74 -2.27
C GLY A 343 -0.72 35.74 -3.69
N ARG A 344 -0.67 34.59 -4.36
CA ARG A 344 -0.21 34.39 -5.74
C ARG A 344 -1.12 33.40 -6.47
N GLU A 345 -1.01 33.36 -7.80
CA GLU A 345 -1.60 32.27 -8.57
C GLU A 345 -1.04 30.92 -8.11
N LEU A 346 -1.91 29.91 -8.12
CA LEU A 346 -1.49 28.55 -7.78
C LEU A 346 -0.51 28.04 -8.84
N GLN A 347 0.53 27.34 -8.40
CA GLN A 347 1.43 26.59 -9.24
C GLN A 347 1.04 25.12 -9.23
N PRO A 348 1.47 24.31 -10.22
CA PRO A 348 1.09 22.91 -10.25
C PRO A 348 1.54 22.11 -9.01
N PHE A 349 2.67 22.48 -8.40
CA PHE A 349 3.15 21.87 -7.16
C PHE A 349 2.35 22.28 -5.90
N ASP A 350 1.39 23.20 -6.00
CA ASP A 350 0.49 23.54 -4.88
C ASP A 350 -0.54 22.44 -4.58
N ILE A 351 -0.60 21.36 -5.39
CA ILE A 351 -1.24 20.11 -4.97
C ILE A 351 -0.67 19.59 -3.65
N TRP A 352 0.56 20.00 -3.29
CA TRP A 352 1.24 19.64 -2.05
C TRP A 352 1.16 20.72 -0.97
N TYR A 353 0.36 21.77 -1.14
CA TYR A 353 0.18 22.79 -0.12
C TYR A 353 -0.16 22.17 1.25
N ASN A 354 0.62 22.52 2.27
CA ASN A 354 0.52 21.98 3.64
C ASN A 354 0.05 23.01 4.67
N GLY A 355 -0.32 24.22 4.26
CA GLY A 355 -0.70 25.32 5.18
C GLY A 355 -2.09 25.20 5.81
N PHE A 356 -2.78 24.07 5.62
CA PHE A 356 -3.94 23.68 6.43
C PHE A 356 -3.57 22.83 7.64
N ARG A 357 -2.30 22.41 7.80
CA ARG A 357 -1.86 21.81 9.05
C ARG A 357 -1.84 22.88 10.13
N SER A 358 -2.35 22.56 11.33
CA SER A 358 -2.21 23.47 12.48
C SER A 358 -0.73 23.75 12.71
N GLN A 359 -0.38 25.04 12.82
CA GLN A 359 0.99 25.44 13.08
C GLN A 359 1.37 25.02 14.51
N SER A 360 2.33 24.12 14.62
CA SER A 360 2.97 23.82 15.91
C SER A 360 3.73 25.06 16.38
N LYS A 361 3.62 25.45 17.66
CA LYS A 361 4.50 26.49 18.23
C LYS A 361 5.96 26.02 18.30
N TYR A 362 6.19 24.71 18.22
CA TYR A 362 7.52 24.12 18.19
C TYR A 362 8.02 24.06 16.76
N THR A 363 9.23 24.57 16.56
CA THR A 363 10.02 24.38 15.35
C THR A 363 10.49 22.92 15.23
N GLU A 364 10.80 22.46 14.02
CA GLU A 364 11.32 21.11 13.81
C GLU A 364 12.60 20.82 14.63
N PRO A 365 13.60 21.72 14.74
CA PRO A 365 14.75 21.50 15.62
C PRO A 365 14.41 21.42 17.11
N GLU A 366 13.33 22.05 17.57
CA GLU A 366 12.85 21.90 18.95
C GLU A 366 12.18 20.54 19.16
N LEU A 367 11.35 20.11 18.21
CA LEU A 367 10.75 18.78 18.22
C LEU A 367 11.81 17.69 18.18
N ASP A 368 12.85 17.83 17.35
CA ASP A 368 13.99 16.92 17.30
C ASP A 368 14.67 16.76 18.66
N LYS A 369 14.91 17.88 19.38
CA LYS A 369 15.49 17.83 20.73
C LYS A 369 14.57 17.15 21.74
N ILE A 370 13.26 17.44 21.69
CA ILE A 370 12.28 16.83 22.60
C ILE A 370 12.22 15.32 22.38
N VAL A 371 12.12 14.90 21.12
CA VAL A 371 12.02 13.49 20.74
C VAL A 371 13.32 12.76 21.05
N ALA A 372 14.49 13.31 20.71
CA ALA A 372 15.77 12.69 20.98
C ALA A 372 16.04 12.52 22.49
N ALA A 373 15.62 13.51 23.30
CA ALA A 373 15.71 13.40 24.76
C ALA A 373 14.77 12.33 25.33
N LYS A 374 13.61 12.11 24.70
CA LYS A 374 12.63 11.11 25.13
C LYS A 374 12.99 9.70 24.65
N TYR A 375 13.51 9.59 23.42
CA TYR A 375 13.83 8.34 22.73
C TYR A 375 15.28 8.37 22.21
N PRO A 376 16.28 8.30 23.11
CA PRO A 376 17.68 8.25 22.71
C PRO A 376 18.06 6.94 22.02
N THR A 377 17.28 5.88 22.20
CA THR A 377 17.53 4.55 21.64
C THR A 377 16.23 3.89 21.15
N VAL A 378 16.37 2.84 20.34
CA VAL A 378 15.27 1.93 19.95
C VAL A 378 14.56 1.36 21.17
N ASP A 379 15.33 0.87 22.16
CA ASP A 379 14.78 0.31 23.38
C ASP A 379 13.94 1.32 24.17
N ALA A 380 14.39 2.58 24.25
CA ALA A 380 13.63 3.63 24.94
C ALA A 380 12.26 3.89 24.29
N PHE A 381 12.17 3.81 22.95
CA PHE A 381 10.89 3.91 22.26
C PHE A 381 10.02 2.67 22.50
N LYS A 382 10.60 1.47 22.40
CA LYS A 382 9.92 0.19 22.66
C LYS A 382 9.31 0.14 24.06
N GLU A 383 10.06 0.55 25.08
CA GLU A 383 9.60 0.57 26.47
C GLU A 383 8.45 1.56 26.72
N ASP A 384 8.31 2.63 25.92
CA ASP A 384 7.24 3.62 26.04
C ASP A 384 5.96 3.24 25.27
N ILE A 385 5.98 2.18 24.45
CA ILE A 385 4.79 1.72 23.69
C ILE A 385 3.55 1.55 24.59
N PRO A 386 3.61 0.87 25.75
CA PRO A 386 2.44 0.74 26.63
C PRO A 386 1.85 2.09 27.07
N ASN A 387 2.69 3.10 27.28
CA ASN A 387 2.25 4.45 27.68
C ASN A 387 1.63 5.20 26.49
N ILE A 388 2.23 5.09 25.30
CA ILE A 388 1.68 5.63 24.05
C ILE A 388 0.27 5.07 23.81
N LEU A 389 0.11 3.76 23.92
CA LEU A 389 -1.19 3.09 23.74
C LEU A 389 -2.22 3.52 24.80
N GLN A 390 -1.83 3.63 26.07
CA GLN A 390 -2.76 4.11 27.09
C GLN A 390 -3.27 5.53 26.82
N LYS A 391 -2.43 6.43 26.27
CA LYS A 391 -2.87 7.77 25.83
C LYS A 391 -3.87 7.73 24.68
N LEU A 392 -3.80 6.71 23.82
CA LEU A 392 -4.78 6.45 22.76
C LEU A 392 -6.07 5.78 23.27
N GLY A 393 -6.19 5.57 24.59
CA GLY A 393 -7.39 5.04 25.23
C GLY A 393 -7.42 3.51 25.36
N PHE A 394 -6.34 2.81 25.03
CA PHE A 394 -6.22 1.37 25.31
C PHE A 394 -6.16 1.11 26.81
N SER A 395 -6.83 0.03 27.27
CA SER A 395 -6.71 -0.38 28.67
C SER A 395 -5.28 -0.84 29.00
N PRO A 396 -4.80 -0.72 30.25
CA PRO A 396 -3.44 -1.14 30.61
C PRO A 396 -3.10 -2.57 30.16
N GLY A 397 -3.99 -3.53 30.42
CA GLY A 397 -3.76 -4.93 30.02
C GLY A 397 -3.77 -5.13 28.50
N THR A 398 -4.52 -4.33 27.74
CA THR A 398 -4.46 -4.38 26.26
C THR A 398 -3.17 -3.74 25.74
N ALA A 399 -2.75 -2.63 26.33
CA ALA A 399 -1.49 -1.97 25.97
C ALA A 399 -0.27 -2.86 26.25
N GLU A 400 -0.23 -3.55 27.40
CA GLU A 400 0.80 -4.54 27.73
C GLU A 400 0.80 -5.72 26.76
N PHE A 401 -0.39 -6.25 26.43
CA PHE A 401 -0.52 -7.32 25.45
C PHE A 401 0.02 -6.91 24.07
N LEU A 402 -0.38 -5.75 23.56
CA LEU A 402 0.11 -5.21 22.29
C LEU A 402 1.64 -5.02 22.30
N ALA A 403 2.17 -4.39 23.34
CA ALA A 403 3.61 -4.17 23.47
C ALA A 403 4.40 -5.48 23.54
N SER A 404 3.85 -6.54 24.15
CA SER A 404 4.48 -7.87 24.19
C SER A 404 4.57 -8.56 22.82
N LYS A 405 3.87 -8.04 21.82
CA LYS A 405 3.76 -8.59 20.46
C LYS A 405 4.38 -7.68 19.39
N ILE A 406 5.06 -6.61 19.79
CA ILE A 406 5.68 -5.64 18.89
C ILE A 406 7.16 -5.48 19.25
N GLU A 407 8.01 -5.82 18.29
CA GLU A 407 9.44 -5.51 18.29
C GLU A 407 9.69 -4.17 17.60
N VAL A 408 10.78 -3.49 17.95
CA VAL A 408 11.20 -2.25 17.29
C VAL A 408 12.62 -2.44 16.77
N ASP A 409 12.84 -2.19 15.48
CA ASP A 409 14.14 -2.31 14.83
C ASP A 409 14.60 -0.95 14.25
N ALA A 410 15.91 -0.70 14.24
CA ALA A 410 16.49 0.49 13.60
C ALA A 410 16.51 0.32 12.07
N ALA A 411 15.74 1.13 11.34
CA ALA A 411 15.64 1.07 9.89
C ALA A 411 16.84 1.75 9.18
N ARG A 412 17.29 1.18 8.05
CA ARG A 412 18.12 1.89 7.06
C ARG A 412 17.27 2.82 6.18
N GLY A 413 16.17 2.27 5.67
CA GLY A 413 15.19 2.96 4.82
C GLY A 413 14.34 3.96 5.61
N SER A 414 13.26 4.46 5.00
CA SER A 414 12.33 5.40 5.65
C SER A 414 11.69 4.86 6.94
N GLY A 415 11.64 3.54 7.10
CA GLY A 415 10.82 2.84 8.10
C GLY A 415 9.67 2.10 7.42
N HIS A 416 9.18 1.05 8.08
CA HIS A 416 7.99 0.29 7.68
C HIS A 416 7.57 -0.68 8.80
N ALA A 417 6.33 -1.14 8.77
CA ALA A 417 5.80 -2.19 9.62
C ALA A 417 5.82 -3.55 8.92
N MET A 418 6.19 -4.60 9.67
CA MET A 418 6.14 -5.99 9.21
C MET A 418 5.29 -6.82 10.19
N GLY A 419 4.09 -7.20 9.77
CA GLY A 419 3.18 -8.02 10.57
C GLY A 419 3.67 -9.46 10.73
N ALA A 420 3.30 -10.10 11.85
CA ALA A 420 3.57 -11.52 12.06
C ALA A 420 2.66 -12.41 11.20
N GLY A 421 3.16 -13.59 10.79
CA GLY A 421 2.38 -14.59 10.04
C GLY A 421 1.72 -15.68 10.91
N ARG A 422 2.10 -15.78 12.19
CA ARG A 422 1.55 -16.74 13.17
C ARG A 422 1.53 -16.13 14.56
N ARG A 423 0.59 -16.54 15.43
CA ARG A 423 0.39 -15.92 16.75
C ARG A 423 1.55 -16.07 17.73
N SER A 424 2.44 -17.03 17.52
CA SER A 424 3.64 -17.20 18.37
C SER A 424 4.69 -16.12 18.14
N ASP A 425 4.65 -15.44 17.00
CA ASP A 425 5.66 -14.46 16.60
C ASP A 425 5.23 -13.05 16.94
N ASN A 426 6.16 -12.11 16.81
CA ASN A 426 5.95 -10.68 17.03
C ASN A 426 5.95 -9.93 15.69
N ALA A 427 5.16 -8.86 15.63
CA ALA A 427 5.26 -7.88 14.54
C ALA A 427 6.49 -6.99 14.77
N HIS A 428 7.05 -6.45 13.70
CA HIS A 428 8.22 -5.57 13.75
C HIS A 428 7.86 -4.17 13.27
N LEU A 429 8.21 -3.18 14.08
CA LEU A 429 8.13 -1.76 13.78
C LEU A 429 9.53 -1.28 13.39
N ARG A 430 9.73 -0.80 12.17
CA ARG A 430 11.03 -0.27 11.75
C ARG A 430 10.98 1.23 11.58
N THR A 431 11.88 1.93 12.24
CA THR A 431 12.02 3.39 12.12
C THR A 431 13.47 3.83 12.24
N ARG A 432 13.82 5.00 11.71
CA ARG A 432 15.17 5.56 11.81
C ARG A 432 15.41 6.14 13.20
N ILE A 433 16.48 5.67 13.85
CA ILE A 433 17.01 6.25 15.09
C ILE A 433 18.52 6.40 14.90
N ALA A 434 18.99 7.65 14.79
CA ALA A 434 20.41 7.94 14.61
C ALA A 434 21.17 7.83 15.94
N GLU A 435 22.51 7.89 15.90
CA GLU A 435 23.37 7.87 17.09
C GLU A 435 23.01 8.95 18.12
N GLY A 436 22.46 10.09 17.66
CA GLY A 436 21.99 11.19 18.51
C GLY A 436 20.56 11.03 19.06
N GLY A 437 19.90 9.89 18.83
CA GLY A 437 18.50 9.64 19.17
C GLY A 437 17.53 9.84 18.00
N MET A 438 16.25 9.56 18.26
CA MET A 438 15.18 9.69 17.28
C MET A 438 14.87 11.18 17.03
N ASN A 439 14.80 11.60 15.76
CA ASN A 439 14.34 12.94 15.40
C ASN A 439 12.81 12.95 15.20
N TYR A 440 12.21 14.13 15.05
CA TYR A 440 10.75 14.25 14.95
C TYR A 440 10.17 13.54 13.73
N LYS A 441 10.86 13.61 12.57
CA LYS A 441 10.45 12.85 11.37
C LYS A 441 10.43 11.34 11.63
N GLY A 442 11.48 10.80 12.25
CA GLY A 442 11.57 9.39 12.65
C GLY A 442 10.49 8.99 13.64
N TYR A 443 10.14 9.88 14.58
CA TYR A 443 9.03 9.67 15.52
C TYR A 443 7.67 9.66 14.84
N ASN A 444 7.38 10.63 13.97
CA ASN A 444 6.13 10.69 13.24
C ASN A 444 5.91 9.41 12.41
N ILE A 445 6.98 8.89 11.77
CA ILE A 445 6.97 7.60 11.09
C ILE A 445 6.77 6.46 12.08
N ALA A 446 7.49 6.43 13.21
CA ALA A 446 7.35 5.37 14.20
C ALA A 446 5.91 5.25 14.74
N ILE A 447 5.20 6.37 14.92
CA ILE A 447 3.80 6.38 15.34
C ILE A 447 2.88 5.86 14.23
N HIS A 448 3.16 6.18 12.96
CA HIS A 448 2.46 5.61 11.80
C HIS A 448 2.63 4.08 11.77
N GLU A 449 3.87 3.59 11.82
CA GLU A 449 4.16 2.15 11.81
C GLU A 449 3.57 1.42 13.03
N LEU A 450 3.55 2.06 14.20
CA LEU A 450 2.88 1.52 15.38
C LEU A 450 1.39 1.30 15.14
N GLY A 451 0.72 2.18 14.39
CA GLY A 451 -0.69 1.99 14.01
C GLY A 451 -0.91 0.74 13.16
N HIS A 452 -0.03 0.47 12.20
CA HIS A 452 -0.04 -0.80 11.45
C HIS A 452 0.18 -2.00 12.36
N ASN A 453 1.18 -1.98 13.23
CA ASN A 453 1.47 -3.13 14.08
C ASN A 453 0.35 -3.40 15.09
N VAL A 454 -0.29 -2.37 15.65
CA VAL A 454 -1.46 -2.54 16.54
C VAL A 454 -2.62 -3.21 15.79
N GLU A 455 -2.91 -2.79 14.56
CA GLU A 455 -3.89 -3.47 13.71
C GLU A 455 -3.52 -4.94 13.49
N GLN A 456 -2.31 -5.20 13.00
CA GLN A 456 -1.81 -6.53 12.67
C GLN A 456 -1.83 -7.47 13.89
N VAL A 457 -1.47 -6.97 15.09
CA VAL A 457 -1.50 -7.76 16.31
C VAL A 457 -2.94 -8.11 16.68
N PHE A 458 -3.89 -7.18 16.61
CA PHE A 458 -5.29 -7.49 16.90
C PHE A 458 -5.90 -8.45 15.88
N SER A 459 -5.72 -8.15 14.59
CA SER A 459 -6.32 -8.90 13.50
C SER A 459 -5.75 -10.31 13.35
N LEU A 460 -4.56 -10.58 13.91
CA LEU A 460 -4.02 -11.95 14.05
C LEU A 460 -4.37 -12.62 15.38
N ASN A 461 -4.17 -11.94 16.51
CA ASN A 461 -4.18 -12.61 17.82
C ASN A 461 -5.55 -12.66 18.46
N LYS A 462 -6.46 -11.74 18.12
CA LYS A 462 -7.82 -11.66 18.69
C LYS A 462 -8.91 -12.12 17.73
N VAL A 463 -8.58 -12.41 16.47
CA VAL A 463 -9.53 -12.99 15.51
C VAL A 463 -9.88 -14.43 15.88
N ASP A 464 -11.13 -14.81 15.60
CA ASP A 464 -11.70 -16.13 15.84
C ASP A 464 -11.13 -17.20 14.91
N TYR A 465 -10.92 -16.86 13.64
CA TYR A 465 -10.31 -17.72 12.63
C TYR A 465 -9.06 -17.06 12.03
N THR A 466 -7.90 -17.71 12.04
CA THR A 466 -6.66 -17.13 11.43
C THR A 466 -6.76 -16.99 9.93
N LEU A 467 -7.67 -17.72 9.29
CA LEU A 467 -8.01 -17.50 7.89
C LEU A 467 -8.67 -16.13 7.64
N LEU A 468 -9.13 -15.45 8.69
CA LEU A 468 -9.61 -14.07 8.67
C LEU A 468 -8.57 -13.08 9.21
N GLN A 469 -7.31 -13.47 9.36
CA GLN A 469 -6.24 -12.56 9.76
C GLN A 469 -6.16 -11.32 8.85
N GLY A 470 -5.84 -10.18 9.46
CA GLY A 470 -5.72 -8.88 8.77
C GLY A 470 -7.03 -8.11 8.73
N VAL A 471 -7.02 -6.95 8.10
CA VAL A 471 -8.21 -6.16 7.75
C VAL A 471 -8.53 -6.37 6.25
N PRO A 472 -9.66 -5.85 5.70
CA PRO A 472 -10.10 -6.19 4.35
C PRO A 472 -9.04 -6.07 3.26
N ASN A 473 -8.23 -5.02 3.30
CA ASN A 473 -7.11 -4.79 2.38
C ASN A 473 -6.16 -3.70 2.92
N THR A 474 -5.07 -3.42 2.19
CA THR A 474 -4.05 -2.44 2.57
C THR A 474 -4.58 -1.05 2.87
N ALA A 475 -5.63 -0.58 2.19
CA ALA A 475 -6.20 0.74 2.46
C ALA A 475 -6.76 0.87 3.89
N PHE A 476 -7.25 -0.22 4.48
CA PHE A 476 -7.69 -0.23 5.89
C PHE A 476 -6.50 -0.20 6.86
N THR A 477 -5.43 -0.93 6.53
CA THR A 477 -4.18 -0.91 7.30
C THR A 477 -3.56 0.49 7.31
N GLU A 478 -3.53 1.17 6.15
CA GLU A 478 -3.15 2.60 6.04
C GLU A 478 -4.05 3.51 6.89
N ALA A 479 -5.36 3.27 6.87
CA ALA A 479 -6.29 4.10 7.60
C ALA A 479 -6.00 4.13 9.12
N PHE A 480 -5.65 2.97 9.71
CA PHE A 480 -5.26 2.90 11.12
C PHE A 480 -3.92 3.57 11.41
N ALA A 481 -2.94 3.45 10.51
CA ALA A 481 -1.68 4.15 10.64
C ALA A 481 -1.85 5.68 10.61
N PHE A 482 -2.70 6.19 9.72
CA PHE A 482 -3.05 7.62 9.68
C PHE A 482 -3.79 8.10 10.93
N VAL A 483 -4.66 7.27 11.53
CA VAL A 483 -5.30 7.57 12.83
C VAL A 483 -4.24 7.78 13.93
N PHE A 484 -3.19 6.96 13.96
CA PHE A 484 -2.10 7.11 14.92
C PHE A 484 -1.25 8.35 14.61
N GLN A 485 -0.78 8.46 13.37
CA GLN A 485 0.12 9.52 12.92
C GLN A 485 -0.44 10.93 13.17
N LYS A 486 -1.76 11.11 13.03
CA LYS A 486 -2.46 12.38 13.29
C LYS A 486 -2.35 12.85 14.77
N ARG A 487 -2.05 11.94 15.70
CA ARG A 487 -1.98 12.19 17.14
C ARG A 487 -0.53 12.27 17.66
N ASP A 488 0.47 12.26 16.79
CA ASP A 488 1.88 12.30 17.18
C ASP A 488 2.24 13.39 18.21
N LEU A 489 1.85 14.65 18.00
CA LEU A 489 2.11 15.74 18.94
C LEU A 489 1.31 15.59 20.24
N GLU A 490 0.10 15.04 20.18
CA GLU A 490 -0.72 14.73 21.36
C GLU A 490 -0.03 13.67 22.24
N LEU A 491 0.56 12.66 21.62
CA LEU A 491 1.28 11.59 22.29
C LEU A 491 2.58 12.07 22.95
N LEU A 492 3.21 13.11 22.40
CA LEU A 492 4.30 13.83 23.04
C LEU A 492 3.84 14.76 24.19
N GLY A 493 2.53 14.97 24.37
CA GLY A 493 1.99 15.92 25.34
C GLY A 493 2.12 17.38 24.88
N LEU A 494 2.29 17.58 23.57
CA LEU A 494 2.50 18.89 22.92
C LEU A 494 1.25 19.37 22.17
N ALA A 495 0.11 18.67 22.30
CA ALA A 495 -1.14 19.08 21.66
C ALA A 495 -1.56 20.49 22.11
N GLU A 496 -2.00 21.27 21.14
CA GLU A 496 -2.51 22.61 21.36
C GLU A 496 -4.01 22.70 21.15
N ALA A 497 -4.62 23.62 21.89
CA ALA A 497 -5.99 24.04 21.69
C ALA A 497 -6.02 25.10 20.58
N ASP A 498 -6.26 24.66 19.35
CA ASP A 498 -6.56 25.53 18.22
C ASP A 498 -8.07 25.40 17.91
N PRO A 499 -8.87 26.47 18.07
CA PRO A 499 -10.31 26.42 17.83
C PRO A 499 -10.67 26.09 16.38
N ASN A 500 -9.74 26.30 15.43
CA ASN A 500 -9.93 26.00 14.02
C ASN A 500 -9.35 24.63 13.62
N ARG A 501 -8.78 23.86 14.56
CA ARG A 501 -8.05 22.61 14.26
C ARG A 501 -8.87 21.61 13.46
N GLU A 502 -10.11 21.37 13.85
CA GLU A 502 -11.00 20.45 13.12
C GLU A 502 -11.28 20.93 11.70
N ASP A 503 -11.56 22.22 11.53
CA ASP A 503 -11.89 22.79 10.23
C ASP A 503 -10.67 22.79 9.29
N LEU A 504 -9.50 23.14 9.82
CA LEU A 504 -8.23 23.08 9.11
C LEU A 504 -7.86 21.64 8.72
N ASP A 505 -8.02 20.68 9.63
CA ASP A 505 -7.77 19.26 9.34
C ASP A 505 -8.71 18.73 8.25
N ALA A 506 -9.99 19.10 8.27
CA ALA A 506 -10.94 18.71 7.21
C ALA A 506 -10.49 19.20 5.81
N LEU A 507 -9.99 20.44 5.71
CA LEU A 507 -9.43 20.96 4.46
C LEU A 507 -8.14 20.26 4.05
N ASN A 508 -7.25 19.98 5.01
CA ASN A 508 -6.01 19.25 4.78
C ASN A 508 -6.29 17.83 4.25
N GLN A 509 -7.24 17.10 4.86
CA GLN A 509 -7.59 15.75 4.45
C GLN A 509 -8.26 15.73 3.07
N LEU A 510 -9.17 16.67 2.79
CA LEU A 510 -9.74 16.82 1.44
C LEU A 510 -8.65 17.06 0.39
N TRP A 511 -7.73 18.00 0.67
CA TRP A 511 -6.67 18.35 -0.28
C TRP A 511 -5.69 17.19 -0.50
N SER A 512 -5.28 16.50 0.56
CA SER A 512 -4.38 15.34 0.51
C SER A 512 -5.02 14.14 -0.19
N ALA A 513 -6.29 13.85 0.08
CA ALA A 513 -7.02 12.79 -0.60
C ALA A 513 -7.21 13.10 -2.10
N ALA A 514 -7.45 14.37 -2.46
CA ALA A 514 -7.57 14.81 -3.84
C ALA A 514 -6.24 14.67 -4.61
N GLU A 515 -5.12 15.11 -4.02
CA GLU A 515 -3.77 14.91 -4.56
C GLU A 515 -3.57 13.45 -5.01
N ILE A 516 -3.67 12.51 -4.06
CA ILE A 516 -3.32 11.11 -4.31
C ILE A 516 -4.39 10.36 -5.11
N ALA A 517 -5.66 10.80 -5.09
CA ALA A 517 -6.69 10.29 -5.99
C ALA A 517 -6.38 10.59 -7.46
N GLY A 518 -5.82 11.78 -7.77
CA GLY A 518 -5.36 12.11 -9.11
C GLY A 518 -4.26 11.16 -9.60
N VAL A 519 -3.28 10.90 -8.74
CA VAL A 519 -2.18 9.97 -9.01
C VAL A 519 -2.69 8.55 -9.24
N ALA A 520 -3.62 8.08 -8.40
CA ALA A 520 -4.23 6.76 -8.56
C ALA A 520 -4.96 6.60 -9.90
N LEU A 521 -5.64 7.64 -10.39
CA LEU A 521 -6.27 7.61 -11.72
C LEU A 521 -5.25 7.52 -12.85
N VAL A 522 -4.07 8.12 -12.71
CA VAL A 522 -2.96 7.96 -13.66
C VAL A 522 -2.45 6.53 -13.65
N ASP A 523 -2.16 5.97 -12.48
CA ASP A 523 -1.68 4.58 -12.33
C ASP A 523 -2.67 3.58 -12.95
N MET A 524 -3.96 3.67 -12.62
CA MET A 524 -5.02 2.86 -13.21
C MET A 524 -5.02 2.94 -14.75
N ALA A 525 -4.99 4.15 -15.30
CA ALA A 525 -5.03 4.36 -16.75
C ALA A 525 -3.77 3.87 -17.47
N VAL A 526 -2.59 3.99 -16.84
CA VAL A 526 -1.33 3.48 -17.40
C VAL A 526 -1.35 1.96 -17.50
N TRP A 527 -1.88 1.26 -16.48
CA TRP A 527 -2.02 -0.20 -16.54
C TRP A 527 -2.98 -0.66 -17.63
N HIS A 528 -4.14 0.00 -17.81
CA HIS A 528 -5.01 -0.27 -18.96
C HIS A 528 -4.27 -0.06 -20.28
N TRP A 529 -3.53 1.04 -20.40
CA TRP A 529 -2.77 1.34 -21.62
C TRP A 529 -1.72 0.26 -21.93
N MET A 530 -0.97 -0.23 -20.92
CA MET A 530 0.01 -1.30 -21.12
C MET A 530 -0.65 -2.62 -21.56
N TYR A 531 -1.83 -2.94 -21.03
CA TYR A 531 -2.60 -4.10 -21.49
C TYR A 531 -3.11 -3.97 -22.92
N ASP A 532 -3.47 -2.76 -23.35
CA ASP A 532 -3.86 -2.46 -24.73
C ASP A 532 -2.67 -2.39 -25.69
N HIS A 533 -1.46 -2.10 -25.19
CA HIS A 533 -0.23 -1.94 -25.96
C HIS A 533 0.92 -2.81 -25.41
N PRO A 534 0.75 -4.14 -25.37
CA PRO A 534 1.65 -5.03 -24.64
C PRO A 534 3.08 -5.09 -25.19
N ASP A 535 3.28 -4.69 -26.45
CA ASP A 535 4.56 -4.75 -27.16
C ASP A 535 5.23 -3.37 -27.28
N ALA A 536 4.67 -2.34 -26.62
CA ALA A 536 5.22 -0.98 -26.64
C ALA A 536 6.64 -0.93 -26.06
N SER A 537 7.49 -0.10 -26.67
CA SER A 537 8.81 0.24 -26.15
C SER A 537 8.72 1.10 -24.88
N ALA A 538 9.82 1.18 -24.12
CA ALA A 538 9.90 2.06 -22.94
C ALA A 538 9.69 3.54 -23.31
N ALA A 539 10.15 3.96 -24.49
CA ALA A 539 9.91 5.30 -25.03
C ALA A 539 8.42 5.58 -25.29
N GLU A 540 7.70 4.62 -25.90
CA GLU A 540 6.25 4.74 -26.13
C GLU A 540 5.48 4.75 -24.80
N LEU A 541 5.92 3.92 -23.83
CA LEU A 541 5.35 3.91 -22.49
C LEU A 541 5.57 5.25 -21.76
N ARG A 542 6.76 5.87 -21.87
CA ARG A 542 7.01 7.21 -21.35
C ARG A 542 5.99 8.21 -21.89
N GLU A 543 5.85 8.29 -23.22
CA GLU A 543 4.94 9.24 -23.86
C GLU A 543 3.49 8.99 -23.44
N ALA A 544 3.08 7.73 -23.30
CA ALA A 544 1.76 7.37 -22.81
C ALA A 544 1.54 7.82 -21.36
N VAL A 545 2.49 7.55 -20.45
CA VAL A 545 2.39 7.96 -19.04
C VAL A 545 2.31 9.48 -18.93
N VAL A 546 3.15 10.23 -19.65
CA VAL A 546 3.13 11.69 -19.67
C VAL A 546 1.80 12.21 -20.21
N SER A 547 1.29 11.62 -21.30
CA SER A 547 0.00 11.99 -21.89
C SER A 547 -1.17 11.72 -20.93
N ILE A 548 -1.20 10.55 -20.30
CA ILE A 548 -2.23 10.16 -19.33
C ILE A 548 -2.21 11.11 -18.14
N ALA A 549 -1.04 11.41 -17.57
CA ALA A 549 -0.90 12.35 -16.46
C ALA A 549 -1.43 13.74 -16.82
N ARG A 550 -1.10 14.25 -18.02
CA ARG A 550 -1.64 15.52 -18.53
C ARG A 550 -3.15 15.49 -18.70
N ASN A 551 -3.72 14.39 -19.19
CA ASN A 551 -5.16 14.26 -19.39
C ASN A 551 -5.91 14.27 -18.06
N VAL A 552 -5.46 13.48 -17.08
CA VAL A 552 -6.02 13.47 -15.72
C VAL A 552 -5.88 14.86 -15.08
N TRP A 553 -4.72 15.48 -15.20
CA TRP A 553 -4.47 16.84 -14.72
C TRP A 553 -5.44 17.85 -15.33
N ASN A 554 -5.57 17.87 -16.66
CA ASN A 554 -6.44 18.80 -17.38
C ASN A 554 -7.92 18.61 -17.02
N GLN A 555 -8.33 17.38 -16.75
CA GLN A 555 -9.70 17.08 -16.39
C GLN A 555 -10.05 17.53 -14.97
N TYR A 556 -9.16 17.31 -13.99
CA TYR A 556 -9.50 17.45 -12.57
C TYR A 556 -8.78 18.59 -11.85
N PHE A 557 -7.54 18.90 -12.23
CA PHE A 557 -6.69 19.85 -11.52
C PHE A 557 -6.60 21.20 -12.23
N TYR A 558 -6.57 21.24 -13.56
CA TYR A 558 -6.60 22.50 -14.31
C TYR A 558 -7.75 23.44 -13.92
N PRO A 559 -9.01 22.97 -13.71
CA PRO A 559 -10.11 23.83 -13.26
C PRO A 559 -9.93 24.46 -11.87
N VAL A 560 -8.98 23.96 -11.07
CA VAL A 560 -8.69 24.40 -9.70
C VAL A 560 -7.38 25.16 -9.60
N LEU A 561 -6.30 24.63 -10.20
CA LEU A 561 -4.94 25.20 -10.13
C LEU A 561 -4.58 26.11 -11.32
N GLY A 562 -5.31 26.06 -12.44
CA GLY A 562 -5.17 27.02 -13.54
C GLY A 562 -4.06 26.77 -14.56
N HIS A 563 -3.20 25.76 -14.37
CA HIS A 563 -2.15 25.37 -15.33
C HIS A 563 -2.57 24.15 -16.15
N LYS A 564 -2.39 24.16 -17.47
CA LYS A 564 -2.65 23.00 -18.34
C LYS A 564 -1.42 22.11 -18.50
N ASP A 565 -1.64 20.89 -18.94
CA ASP A 565 -0.62 19.97 -19.47
C ASP A 565 0.55 19.69 -18.50
N THR A 566 0.25 19.67 -17.21
CA THR A 566 1.23 19.34 -16.17
C THR A 566 1.37 17.82 -16.00
N PRO A 567 2.60 17.27 -16.00
CA PRO A 567 2.82 15.83 -15.83
C PRO A 567 3.08 15.41 -14.37
N ILE A 568 3.01 16.31 -13.39
CA ILE A 568 3.47 16.11 -12.00
C ILE A 568 2.92 14.84 -11.33
N LEU A 569 1.71 14.41 -11.69
CA LEU A 569 1.09 13.20 -11.14
C LEU A 569 1.87 11.91 -11.47
N ALA A 570 2.72 11.91 -12.49
CA ALA A 570 3.56 10.78 -12.87
C ALA A 570 4.90 10.67 -12.10
N ILE A 571 5.19 11.61 -11.19
CA ILE A 571 6.44 11.56 -10.41
C ILE A 571 6.48 10.39 -9.42
N TYR A 572 5.32 9.88 -9.00
CA TYR A 572 5.21 8.94 -7.89
C TYR A 572 5.94 7.63 -8.19
N SER A 573 7.02 7.39 -7.46
CA SER A 573 7.87 6.21 -7.66
C SER A 573 7.14 4.88 -7.42
N HIS A 574 6.11 4.87 -6.57
CA HIS A 574 5.20 3.73 -6.38
C HIS A 574 4.52 3.24 -7.67
N MET A 575 4.45 4.07 -8.72
CA MET A 575 4.00 3.61 -10.04
C MET A 575 4.95 2.58 -10.65
N ILE A 576 6.24 2.65 -10.33
CA ILE A 576 7.32 1.87 -10.94
C ILE A 576 7.50 0.53 -10.22
N ASP A 577 7.53 0.54 -8.89
CA ASP A 577 7.82 -0.62 -8.03
C ASP A 577 6.58 -1.18 -7.29
N GLY A 578 5.46 -0.46 -7.21
CA GLY A 578 4.30 -0.88 -6.42
C GLY A 578 3.30 -1.78 -7.15
N GLY A 579 3.36 -1.83 -8.49
CA GLY A 579 2.49 -2.69 -9.30
C GLY A 579 0.99 -2.40 -9.11
N MET A 580 0.53 -1.20 -9.48
CA MET A 580 -0.85 -0.71 -9.27
C MET A 580 -1.26 -0.59 -7.79
N TYR A 581 -0.37 -0.07 -6.95
CA TYR A 581 -0.57 0.12 -5.51
C TYR A 581 -1.23 1.47 -5.17
N LEU A 582 -1.04 2.51 -5.99
CA LEU A 582 -1.45 3.88 -5.66
C LEU A 582 -2.94 4.09 -5.35
N PRO A 583 -3.90 3.32 -5.89
CA PRO A 583 -5.30 3.43 -5.48
C PRO A 583 -5.57 3.16 -3.99
N ASP A 584 -4.69 2.46 -3.27
CA ASP A 584 -4.91 2.16 -1.85
C ASP A 584 -4.80 3.40 -0.95
N TYR A 585 -3.91 4.35 -1.25
CA TYR A 585 -3.74 5.58 -0.46
C TYR A 585 -5.00 6.46 -0.38
N PRO A 586 -5.62 6.91 -1.49
CA PRO A 586 -6.83 7.72 -1.42
C PRO A 586 -8.00 6.97 -0.79
N ILE A 587 -8.12 5.65 -1.01
CA ILE A 587 -9.12 4.83 -0.32
C ILE A 587 -8.84 4.85 1.19
N GLY A 588 -7.58 4.70 1.60
CA GLY A 588 -7.15 4.76 3.00
C GLY A 588 -7.45 6.10 3.67
N HIS A 589 -7.20 7.23 2.99
CA HIS A 589 -7.61 8.55 3.49
C HIS A 589 -9.13 8.68 3.64
N ILE A 590 -9.91 8.18 2.68
CA ILE A 590 -11.37 8.22 2.74
C ILE A 590 -11.88 7.39 3.94
N ILE A 591 -11.37 6.16 4.10
CA ILE A 591 -11.72 5.27 5.21
C ILE A 591 -11.30 5.89 6.54
N GLN A 592 -10.06 6.39 6.64
CA GLN A 592 -9.54 7.03 7.85
C GLN A 592 -10.45 8.17 8.30
N PHE A 593 -10.87 9.03 7.38
CA PHE A 593 -11.74 10.15 7.73
C PHE A 593 -13.11 9.66 8.24
N GLN A 594 -13.69 8.64 7.61
CA GLN A 594 -14.96 8.05 8.07
C GLN A 594 -14.82 7.42 9.47
N ILE A 595 -13.72 6.71 9.73
CA ILE A 595 -13.42 6.15 11.05
C ILE A 595 -13.28 7.28 12.07
N GLU A 596 -12.49 8.31 11.77
CA GLU A 596 -12.27 9.46 12.65
C GLU A 596 -13.57 10.17 13.01
N GLU A 597 -14.43 10.46 12.03
CA GLU A 597 -15.75 11.05 12.29
C GLU A 597 -16.61 10.14 13.17
N TYR A 598 -16.58 8.83 12.95
CA TYR A 598 -17.36 7.87 13.72
C TYR A 598 -16.88 7.73 15.18
N ILE A 599 -15.58 7.85 15.43
CA ILE A 599 -15.00 7.71 16.78
C ILE A 599 -15.00 9.01 17.59
N LYS A 600 -15.47 10.14 17.04
CA LYS A 600 -15.63 11.38 17.81
C LYS A 600 -16.49 11.13 19.05
N GLY A 601 -15.94 11.46 20.22
CA GLY A 601 -16.59 11.22 21.51
C GLY A 601 -16.60 9.77 21.98
N LYS A 602 -15.89 8.86 21.30
CA LYS A 602 -15.70 7.45 21.68
C LYS A 602 -14.26 7.19 22.11
N ASN A 603 -14.03 6.02 22.71
CA ASN A 603 -12.69 5.57 23.05
C ASN A 603 -12.03 4.92 21.83
N LEU A 604 -10.96 5.52 21.32
CA LEU A 604 -10.23 5.03 20.14
C LEU A 604 -9.75 3.58 20.34
N GLY A 605 -9.11 3.26 21.46
CA GLY A 605 -8.58 1.92 21.70
C GLY A 605 -9.64 0.81 21.67
N GLN A 606 -10.80 1.05 22.28
CA GLN A 606 -11.93 0.11 22.26
C GLN A 606 -12.52 -0.07 20.86
N GLU A 607 -12.70 1.03 20.13
CA GLU A 607 -13.26 0.99 18.77
C GLU A 607 -12.29 0.34 17.78
N MET A 608 -10.99 0.62 17.89
CA MET A 608 -9.97 -0.01 17.05
C MET A 608 -9.93 -1.52 17.26
N GLU A 609 -9.91 -2.01 18.51
CA GLU A 609 -9.96 -3.46 18.77
C GLU A 609 -11.21 -4.09 18.15
N ARG A 610 -12.39 -3.50 18.37
CA ARG A 610 -13.66 -3.97 17.80
C ARG A 610 -13.62 -4.02 16.27
N MET A 611 -13.02 -3.02 15.63
CA MET A 611 -12.91 -2.93 14.18
C MET A 611 -11.91 -3.94 13.60
N CYS A 612 -10.70 -4.05 14.18
CA CYS A 612 -9.66 -4.96 13.70
C CYS A 612 -10.05 -6.44 13.85
N VAL A 613 -10.77 -6.81 14.91
CA VAL A 613 -11.20 -8.21 15.16
C VAL A 613 -12.23 -8.71 14.14
N GLN A 614 -12.86 -7.81 13.37
CA GLN A 614 -13.69 -8.23 12.24
C GLN A 614 -12.88 -9.00 11.18
N GLY A 615 -11.56 -8.83 11.10
CA GLY A 615 -10.75 -9.61 10.19
C GLY A 615 -10.90 -9.24 8.71
N SER A 616 -10.28 -10.05 7.86
CA SER A 616 -10.33 -9.91 6.39
C SER A 616 -11.67 -10.40 5.83
N ILE A 617 -12.71 -9.59 5.98
CA ILE A 617 -13.99 -9.69 5.26
C ILE A 617 -14.07 -8.60 4.19
N THR A 618 -15.08 -8.58 3.32
CA THR A 618 -15.14 -7.54 2.28
C THR A 618 -15.20 -6.12 2.88
N PRO A 619 -14.61 -5.11 2.21
CA PRO A 619 -14.65 -3.72 2.63
C PRO A 619 -16.06 -3.18 2.93
N THR A 620 -17.05 -3.62 2.15
CA THR A 620 -18.45 -3.20 2.31
C THR A 620 -19.04 -3.67 3.63
N VAL A 621 -18.88 -4.96 3.94
CA VAL A 621 -19.39 -5.56 5.18
C VAL A 621 -18.64 -4.99 6.38
N TRP A 622 -17.31 -4.88 6.27
CA TRP A 622 -16.47 -4.33 7.32
C TRP A 622 -16.87 -2.89 7.67
N MET A 623 -17.04 -2.02 6.69
CA MET A 623 -17.41 -0.62 6.93
C MET A 623 -18.80 -0.47 7.53
N LYS A 624 -19.79 -1.25 7.08
CA LYS A 624 -21.12 -1.27 7.71
C LYS A 624 -21.05 -1.67 9.18
N GLN A 625 -20.25 -2.68 9.53
CA GLN A 625 -20.10 -3.15 10.91
C GLN A 625 -19.22 -2.20 11.75
N ALA A 626 -18.22 -1.56 11.15
CA ALA A 626 -17.32 -0.63 11.81
C ALA A 626 -17.97 0.72 12.08
N VAL A 627 -18.53 1.36 11.04
CA VAL A 627 -19.00 2.76 11.09
C VAL A 627 -20.46 2.96 10.68
N GLY A 628 -21.17 1.90 10.27
CA GLY A 628 -22.60 1.94 9.96
C GLY A 628 -22.94 2.32 8.52
N GLU A 629 -21.95 2.55 7.66
CA GLU A 629 -22.13 2.97 6.27
C GLU A 629 -21.06 2.37 5.35
N ASN A 630 -21.26 2.46 4.03
CA ASN A 630 -20.25 2.06 3.04
C ASN A 630 -19.14 3.11 2.93
N ILE A 631 -18.04 2.76 2.24
CA ILE A 631 -16.99 3.71 1.88
C ILE A 631 -17.58 4.88 1.10
N SER A 632 -17.31 6.11 1.53
CA SER A 632 -17.91 7.33 0.99
C SER A 632 -17.04 8.55 1.23
N VAL A 633 -16.95 9.42 0.21
CA VAL A 633 -16.31 10.74 0.32
C VAL A 633 -17.20 11.79 1.02
N GLU A 634 -18.48 11.48 1.25
CA GLU A 634 -19.44 12.44 1.80
C GLU A 634 -19.03 13.03 3.16
N PRO A 635 -18.48 12.27 4.13
CA PRO A 635 -18.05 12.84 5.40
C PRO A 635 -16.97 13.91 5.24
N ILE A 636 -15.94 13.64 4.41
CA ILE A 636 -14.88 14.61 4.08
C ILE A 636 -15.49 15.88 3.46
N LEU A 637 -16.37 15.72 2.45
CA LEU A 637 -16.97 16.85 1.74
C LEU A 637 -17.85 17.70 2.68
N LYS A 638 -18.65 17.07 3.55
CA LYS A 638 -19.47 17.80 4.52
C LYS A 638 -18.63 18.58 5.51
N ALA A 639 -17.57 17.98 6.05
CA ALA A 639 -16.65 18.62 6.98
C ALA A 639 -15.91 19.78 6.31
N ALA A 640 -15.37 19.57 5.11
CA ALA A 640 -14.71 20.62 4.34
C ALA A 640 -15.66 21.78 3.99
N ASN A 641 -16.91 21.51 3.62
CA ASN A 641 -17.89 22.57 3.35
C ASN A 641 -18.22 23.40 4.60
N LYS A 642 -18.26 22.77 5.79
CA LYS A 642 -18.40 23.48 7.07
C LYS A 642 -17.17 24.37 7.29
N ALA A 643 -15.96 23.82 7.20
CA ALA A 643 -14.71 24.55 7.36
C ALA A 643 -14.60 25.74 6.39
N LEU A 644 -14.98 25.56 5.12
CA LEU A 644 -15.01 26.62 4.11
C LEU A 644 -16.06 27.70 4.35
N LYS A 645 -16.97 27.56 5.32
CA LYS A 645 -17.89 28.65 5.71
C LYS A 645 -17.33 29.47 6.87
N GLU A 646 -16.58 28.82 7.75
CA GLU A 646 -15.95 29.45 8.91
C GLU A 646 -14.63 30.16 8.55
N LEU A 647 -13.86 29.60 7.61
CA LEU A 647 -12.49 30.03 7.30
C LEU A 647 -12.33 30.87 6.02
N SER A 648 -13.36 31.00 5.19
CA SER A 648 -13.29 31.64 3.87
C SER A 648 -13.33 33.17 3.88
#